data_AF-A0A3N5S2A7-F1
#
_entry.id   AF-A0A3N5S2A7-F1
#
_cell.length_a   1.000
_cell.length_b   1.000
_cell.length_c   1.000
_cell.angle_alpha   90.00
_cell.angle_beta   90.00
_cell.angle_gamma   90.00
#
_symmetry.space_group_name_H-M   'P 1'
#
loop_
_entity.id
_entity.type
_entity.pdbx_description
1 polymer ?
#
loop_
_entity_poly.entity_id
_entity_poly.type
_entity_poly.pdbx_seq_one_letter_code
_entity_poly.pdbx_strand_id
1 'polypeptide(L)'
;MAVERRPRAFAFPAWAGKDGGMNRKPYSQILDYIARDHMAENTDLAARILVRIQKGKGSTMQPRMKMFVTAVLVLLVLIITLASVPAVRAAIQRWFGYVPDVGLVSEGQIRVLAEPVSVTRDGITLTVEQVVVDSERTIVIYNVDGFTEDILDSSAQQDSGCYQDALLSIPEGELSLLEQDGSYWGTGYEHRASYAIAPDGVDEITFVLPCIYFALPGKAPENWELSFRLIPAPPEMTVFPVFEISTPVSITAAAVSQPGSGFTTEGISLTLDHAVQMDDGYLLYAALHWENTNFDSVNVNDRLMVYVLDANGERIPSVFDYEALESTDPIPGQTIFALKTSPIQVSGPLTLILDSVGVHVGVDASFTFDPGPDPVPGQEWQLDQHVDVGNGHSLRVLSATYPTPPVEGWPQKAGLSFEMESDTGIYHALLKDKNHPPAPGGGGGAYGPGPFYGGFSYPDDFPEGPRTIQIVSIGLELCGHWKAQWTPPFSEQQSAATPQMDSCLNRESWPQALNKREPIPTGLAGTLAIFDVLPPDYNYEAMVVNLDGSNRRDVGPGSSPSLSPDGARVVYTEVPLSGPANGLYITDLISGNTTLLPGTVRGDDGALWSPDGSQIAFTRGPSSGLIGAPGPYNIFVVNADGSNLRQLTSGSDTNHALAWMPDGTRILYSAANQQGSFLQAIDVQTGEVTVLSNSVPGGALSPDGKRMAFTEMLPLDKYGLWVADVDGSNRKLLADGDPYIVTIPMWSPDGKWVIASVQDPDPSKEPSTTLALIQVDTCQIVPLPNMHGYVTSWLP
;
A
#
# COMPACT_ATOMS: atom_id res chain seq x y z
N MET A 1 20.67 62.53 30.32
CA MET A 1 21.83 63.31 29.82
C MET A 1 22.37 62.53 28.64
N ALA A 2 21.82 62.76 27.44
CA ALA A 2 22.20 63.79 26.44
C ALA A 2 23.12 63.10 25.40
N VAL A 3 22.89 63.13 24.08
CA VAL A 3 22.49 64.21 23.15
C VAL A 3 21.94 63.53 21.87
N GLU A 4 20.70 63.78 21.39
CA GLU A 4 20.29 64.75 20.33
C GLU A 4 20.81 64.35 18.91
N ARG A 5 20.11 64.30 17.74
CA ARG A 5 18.93 64.96 17.13
C ARG A 5 18.38 64.15 15.92
N ARG A 6 17.05 64.01 15.81
CA ARG A 6 16.09 64.51 14.76
C ARG A 6 16.52 64.72 13.26
N PRO A 7 15.57 64.78 12.27
CA PRO A 7 14.90 63.67 11.57
C PRO A 7 14.69 63.91 10.01
N ARG A 8 13.92 63.04 9.34
CA ARG A 8 13.15 63.24 8.06
C ARG A 8 13.96 63.48 6.75
N ALA A 9 13.50 63.20 5.53
CA ALA A 9 12.48 62.38 4.85
C ALA A 9 12.51 62.80 3.35
N PHE A 10 11.92 61.99 2.47
CA PHE A 10 11.53 62.26 1.06
C PHE A 10 12.64 62.38 -0.01
N ALA A 11 12.46 62.05 -1.30
CA ALA A 11 11.58 61.17 -2.09
C ALA A 11 11.96 61.31 -3.59
N PHE A 12 11.53 60.34 -4.43
CA PHE A 12 11.29 60.40 -5.90
C PHE A 12 12.51 60.44 -6.87
N PRO A 13 12.34 60.16 -8.21
CA PRO A 13 11.14 59.82 -9.00
C PRO A 13 11.29 58.64 -10.00
N ALA A 14 10.24 58.43 -10.79
CA ALA A 14 10.01 57.41 -11.81
C ALA A 14 10.16 57.92 -13.28
N TRP A 15 10.13 56.95 -14.22
CA TRP A 15 9.66 56.96 -15.62
C TRP A 15 10.56 57.35 -16.83
N ALA A 16 10.69 56.34 -17.71
CA ALA A 16 10.45 56.32 -19.18
C ALA A 16 11.42 56.99 -20.18
N GLY A 17 11.76 56.24 -21.25
CA GLY A 17 12.09 56.81 -22.57
C GLY A 17 13.16 56.07 -23.40
N LYS A 18 12.76 55.53 -24.56
CA LYS A 18 13.50 54.79 -25.60
C LYS A 18 14.70 55.52 -26.24
N ASP A 19 15.73 54.76 -26.62
CA ASP A 19 16.30 54.58 -27.99
C ASP A 19 17.83 54.33 -28.00
N GLY A 20 18.27 53.42 -28.89
CA GLY A 20 19.64 53.38 -29.45
C GLY A 20 20.66 52.47 -28.75
N GLY A 21 21.07 51.38 -29.43
CA GLY A 21 21.90 50.31 -28.86
C GLY A 21 23.42 50.50 -28.89
N MET A 22 24.11 49.69 -28.07
CA MET A 22 25.34 48.92 -28.40
C MET A 22 25.91 48.23 -27.14
N ASN A 23 26.20 46.93 -27.27
CA ASN A 23 27.17 46.12 -26.53
C ASN A 23 27.23 46.21 -24.98
N ARG A 24 26.55 45.28 -24.30
CA ARG A 24 26.86 44.91 -22.91
C ARG A 24 27.87 43.76 -22.89
N LYS A 25 29.11 44.03 -22.44
CA LYS A 25 30.04 43.01 -21.95
C LYS A 25 29.71 42.66 -20.49
N PRO A 26 29.84 41.39 -20.07
CA PRO A 26 29.40 40.89 -18.77
C PRO A 26 30.26 41.37 -17.58
N TYR A 27 29.60 41.46 -16.42
CA TYR A 27 30.04 41.97 -15.12
C TYR A 27 31.33 41.34 -14.53
N SER A 28 31.80 40.22 -15.08
CA SER A 28 33.01 39.51 -14.61
C SER A 28 34.31 40.28 -14.82
N GLN A 29 34.36 41.20 -15.79
CA GLN A 29 35.56 42.03 -16.05
C GLN A 29 35.69 43.25 -15.12
N ILE A 30 34.63 43.59 -14.36
CA ILE A 30 34.63 44.72 -13.41
C ILE A 30 35.20 44.29 -12.05
N LEU A 31 34.98 43.04 -11.65
CA LEU A 31 35.49 42.51 -10.37
C LEU A 31 36.99 42.22 -10.39
N ASP A 32 37.53 41.78 -11.54
CA ASP A 32 38.98 41.59 -11.75
C ASP A 32 39.78 42.91 -11.74
N TYR A 33 39.10 44.03 -11.99
CA TYR A 33 39.68 45.37 -11.95
C TYR A 33 39.71 45.95 -10.51
N ILE A 34 38.75 45.56 -9.66
CA ILE A 34 38.67 46.00 -8.25
C ILE A 34 39.64 45.22 -7.35
N ALA A 35 39.98 43.97 -7.68
CA ALA A 35 40.91 43.16 -6.91
C ALA A 35 42.40 43.55 -7.07
N ARG A 36 42.76 44.35 -8.10
CA ARG A 36 44.15 44.73 -8.39
C ARG A 36 44.59 46.07 -7.81
N ASP A 37 43.70 46.84 -7.19
CA ASP A 37 44.00 48.24 -6.80
C ASP A 37 44.32 48.43 -5.30
N HIS A 38 44.37 47.36 -4.49
CA HIS A 38 44.69 47.40 -3.06
C HIS A 38 45.78 46.41 -2.62
N MET A 39 46.86 46.28 -3.40
CA MET A 39 48.14 45.76 -2.88
C MET A 39 49.17 46.88 -2.79
N ALA A 40 49.46 47.33 -1.57
CA ALA A 40 50.66 48.09 -1.28
C ALA A 40 51.88 47.15 -1.39
N GLU A 41 52.79 47.49 -2.28
CA GLU A 41 54.08 46.84 -2.48
C GLU A 41 54.93 46.83 -1.20
N ASN A 42 55.72 45.77 -1.05
CA ASN A 42 56.82 45.60 -0.09
C ASN A 42 56.46 45.31 1.36
N THR A 43 55.95 44.10 1.61
CA THR A 43 56.59 43.26 2.62
C THR A 43 56.69 41.84 2.09
N ASP A 44 57.88 41.49 1.59
CA ASP A 44 58.24 40.15 1.16
C ASP A 44 58.26 39.19 2.37
N LEU A 45 57.07 38.68 2.71
CA LEU A 45 56.89 37.57 3.65
C LEU A 45 57.49 36.28 3.09
N ALA A 46 57.63 36.15 1.77
CA ALA A 46 58.16 34.95 1.12
C ALA A 46 59.65 34.77 1.41
N ALA A 47 60.45 35.84 1.50
CA ALA A 47 61.86 35.78 1.91
C ALA A 47 62.03 35.34 3.38
N ARG A 48 61.14 35.73 4.29
CA ARG A 48 61.17 35.28 5.70
C ARG A 48 60.69 33.83 5.86
N ILE A 49 59.75 33.39 5.02
CA ILE A 49 59.28 32.01 4.96
C ILE A 49 60.35 31.08 4.37
N LEU A 50 61.04 31.48 3.29
CA LEU A 50 62.14 30.73 2.67
C LEU A 50 63.33 30.52 3.62
N VAL A 51 63.66 31.51 4.46
CA VAL A 51 64.70 31.38 5.49
C VAL A 51 64.28 30.45 6.65
N ARG A 52 62.98 30.35 6.98
CA ARG A 52 62.46 29.36 7.95
C ARG A 52 62.38 27.95 7.36
N ILE A 53 62.06 27.81 6.07
CA ILE A 53 62.04 26.50 5.38
C ILE A 53 63.46 25.93 5.20
N GLN A 54 64.48 26.76 4.99
CA GLN A 54 65.87 26.29 4.90
C GLN A 54 66.54 26.02 6.26
N LYS A 55 66.04 26.59 7.37
CA LYS A 55 66.52 26.31 8.75
C LYS A 55 65.80 25.16 9.46
N GLY A 56 64.81 24.53 8.83
CA GLY A 56 64.18 23.27 9.27
C GLY A 56 64.82 22.00 8.68
N LYS A 57 65.96 22.11 7.98
CA LYS A 57 66.78 20.94 7.59
C LYS A 57 67.54 20.42 8.81
N GLY A 58 66.81 19.71 9.68
CA GLY A 58 67.32 19.22 10.96
C GLY A 58 66.65 17.96 11.49
N SER A 59 65.98 17.18 10.65
CA SER A 59 65.90 15.73 10.81
C SER A 59 65.49 15.13 9.48
N THR A 60 66.37 14.34 8.86
CA THR A 60 65.95 13.47 7.77
C THR A 60 64.97 12.47 8.35
N MET A 61 63.68 12.74 8.19
CA MET A 61 62.61 11.80 8.46
C MET A 61 62.98 10.49 7.74
N GLN A 62 63.11 9.40 8.49
CA GLN A 62 63.51 8.11 7.93
C GLN A 62 62.59 7.74 6.76
N PRO A 63 63.08 7.03 5.73
CA PRO A 63 62.30 6.71 4.53
C PRO A 63 60.91 6.10 4.85
N ARG A 64 60.85 5.32 5.93
CA ARG A 64 59.61 4.74 6.47
C ARG A 64 58.59 5.78 6.92
N MET A 65 59.03 6.87 7.53
CA MET A 65 58.14 7.90 8.07
C MET A 65 57.62 8.84 6.97
N LYS A 66 58.39 9.08 5.90
CA LYS A 66 57.87 9.75 4.70
C LYS A 66 56.82 8.89 4.01
N MET A 67 57.09 7.60 3.84
CA MET A 67 56.11 6.66 3.25
C MET A 67 54.83 6.61 4.09
N PHE A 68 54.97 6.64 5.43
CA PHE A 68 53.84 6.66 6.36
C PHE A 68 53.02 7.95 6.25
N VAL A 69 53.66 9.13 6.23
CA VAL A 69 52.93 10.41 6.11
C VAL A 69 52.28 10.58 4.74
N THR A 70 52.93 10.14 3.66
CA THR A 70 52.33 10.17 2.32
C THR A 70 51.17 9.18 2.22
N ALA A 71 51.29 7.99 2.81
CA ALA A 71 50.18 7.02 2.86
C ALA A 71 49.00 7.57 3.66
N VAL A 72 49.25 8.24 4.80
CA VAL A 72 48.20 8.87 5.62
C VAL A 72 47.54 10.04 4.89
N LEU A 73 48.29 10.85 4.15
CA LEU A 73 47.72 11.95 3.35
C LEU A 73 46.90 11.43 2.16
N VAL A 74 47.37 10.37 1.48
CA VAL A 74 46.61 9.72 0.41
C VAL A 74 45.34 9.09 0.99
N LEU A 75 45.42 8.43 2.16
CA LEU A 75 44.28 7.87 2.86
C LEU A 75 43.27 8.95 3.27
N LEU A 76 43.74 10.09 3.80
CA LEU A 76 42.89 11.23 4.16
C LEU A 76 42.20 11.85 2.95
N VAL A 77 42.92 12.02 1.83
CA VAL A 77 42.31 12.49 0.59
C VAL A 77 41.32 11.46 0.05
N LEU A 78 41.63 10.16 0.12
CA LEU A 78 40.73 9.09 -0.27
C LEU A 78 39.45 9.10 0.57
N ILE A 79 39.56 9.23 1.89
CA ILE A 79 38.45 9.33 2.84
C ILE A 79 37.59 10.57 2.55
N ILE A 80 38.22 11.73 2.31
CA ILE A 80 37.50 12.97 1.98
C ILE A 80 36.80 12.86 0.62
N THR A 81 37.42 12.22 -0.37
CA THR A 81 36.79 12.00 -1.68
C THR A 81 35.67 10.96 -1.62
N LEU A 82 35.83 9.89 -0.84
CA LEU A 82 34.80 8.88 -0.60
C LEU A 82 33.61 9.49 0.15
N ALA A 83 33.84 10.32 1.18
CA ALA A 83 32.77 11.00 1.92
C ALA A 83 31.99 12.07 1.12
N SER A 84 32.50 12.51 -0.03
CA SER A 84 31.86 13.52 -0.89
C SER A 84 30.96 12.96 -2.00
N VAL A 85 30.91 11.63 -2.16
CA VAL A 85 30.02 10.96 -3.12
C VAL A 85 28.74 10.55 -2.38
N PRO A 86 27.54 11.04 -2.77
CA PRO A 86 26.28 10.74 -2.08
C PRO A 86 26.03 9.24 -1.88
N ALA A 87 26.31 8.41 -2.90
CA ALA A 87 26.18 6.96 -2.83
C ALA A 87 27.18 6.28 -1.86
N VAL A 88 28.36 6.88 -1.64
CA VAL A 88 29.35 6.36 -0.67
C VAL A 88 29.06 6.87 0.73
N ARG A 89 28.44 8.04 0.88
CA ARG A 89 27.92 8.52 2.15
C ARG A 89 26.77 7.62 2.64
N ALA A 90 25.88 7.20 1.74
CA ALA A 90 24.86 6.17 2.01
C ALA A 90 25.48 4.80 2.35
N ALA A 91 26.60 4.43 1.71
CA ALA A 91 27.30 3.16 1.98
C ALA A 91 28.21 3.16 3.23
N ILE A 92 28.43 4.30 3.89
CA ILE A 92 29.26 4.43 5.11
C ILE A 92 28.40 4.81 6.34
N GLN A 93 27.09 5.02 6.16
CA GLN A 93 26.16 5.24 7.26
C GLN A 93 26.02 3.96 8.08
N ARG A 94 26.38 4.06 9.36
CA ARG A 94 26.21 2.98 10.33
C ARG A 94 24.89 3.22 11.03
N TRP A 95 23.86 2.51 10.59
CA TRP A 95 22.54 2.57 11.21
C TRP A 95 22.63 2.07 12.65
N PHE A 96 22.15 2.88 13.60
CA PHE A 96 22.20 2.54 15.02
C PHE A 96 21.02 1.65 15.42
N GLY A 97 19.86 1.92 14.83
CA GLY A 97 18.69 1.11 15.06
C GLY A 97 17.54 1.40 14.11
N TYR A 98 16.45 0.66 14.29
CA TYR A 98 15.19 0.80 13.59
C TYR A 98 14.10 1.07 14.62
N VAL A 99 13.23 2.03 14.32
CA VAL A 99 12.06 2.38 15.11
C VAL A 99 10.82 2.05 14.27
N PRO A 100 9.88 1.22 14.77
CA PRO A 100 8.62 0.94 14.08
C PRO A 100 7.92 2.21 13.60
N ASP A 101 7.32 2.16 12.41
CA ASP A 101 6.59 3.24 11.73
C ASP A 101 7.45 4.47 11.34
N VAL A 102 8.69 4.56 11.83
CA VAL A 102 9.64 5.65 11.55
C VAL A 102 10.72 5.22 10.58
N GLY A 103 11.21 4.00 10.69
CA GLY A 103 12.30 3.44 9.88
C GLY A 103 13.66 3.44 10.57
N LEU A 104 14.73 3.40 9.78
CA LEU A 104 16.11 3.41 10.28
C LEU A 104 16.47 4.78 10.86
N VAL A 105 17.19 4.74 11.99
CA VAL A 105 17.68 5.90 12.72
C VAL A 105 19.20 5.84 12.93
N SER A 106 19.84 7.00 12.79
CA SER A 106 21.30 7.14 12.89
C SER A 106 21.80 7.31 14.34
N GLU A 107 23.08 7.00 14.59
CA GLU A 107 23.71 7.09 15.92
C GLU A 107 23.60 8.51 16.50
N GLY A 108 23.04 8.67 17.71
CA GLY A 108 22.95 9.99 18.35
C GLY A 108 21.96 10.06 19.50
N GLN A 109 21.78 11.26 20.07
CA GLN A 109 20.73 11.52 21.04
C GLN A 109 19.39 11.63 20.29
N ILE A 110 18.61 10.54 20.28
CA ILE A 110 17.28 10.53 19.68
C ILE A 110 16.34 11.40 20.52
N ARG A 111 15.60 12.28 19.86
CA ARG A 111 14.53 13.08 20.47
C ARG A 111 13.22 12.81 19.75
N VAL A 112 12.13 12.71 20.51
CA VAL A 112 10.82 12.32 19.99
C VAL A 112 9.71 13.26 20.45
N LEU A 113 8.60 13.24 19.72
CA LEU A 113 7.35 13.82 20.19
C LEU A 113 6.85 13.06 21.43
N ALA A 114 6.46 13.79 22.48
CA ALA A 114 6.00 13.18 23.73
C ALA A 114 4.62 12.50 23.61
N GLU A 115 3.70 13.15 22.89
CA GLU A 115 2.36 12.67 22.59
C GLU A 115 1.86 13.35 21.30
N PRO A 116 0.99 12.70 20.51
CA PRO A 116 0.38 13.32 19.34
C PRO A 116 -0.27 14.67 19.66
N VAL A 117 -0.12 15.65 18.75
CA VAL A 117 -0.76 16.96 18.89
C VAL A 117 -1.70 17.21 17.74
N SER A 118 -2.93 17.65 18.04
CA SER A 118 -3.96 17.90 17.02
C SER A 118 -4.58 19.28 17.17
N VAL A 119 -5.05 19.82 16.04
CA VAL A 119 -5.91 21.01 16.01
C VAL A 119 -7.02 20.80 15.00
N THR A 120 -8.24 21.21 15.36
CA THR A 120 -9.41 21.12 14.49
C THR A 120 -9.91 22.51 14.12
N ARG A 121 -10.05 22.80 12.82
CA ARG A 121 -10.66 24.03 12.29
C ARG A 121 -11.65 23.66 11.19
N ASP A 122 -12.85 24.22 11.26
CA ASP A 122 -13.92 24.01 10.27
C ASP A 122 -14.22 22.53 9.95
N GLY A 123 -14.17 21.67 10.97
CA GLY A 123 -14.45 20.22 10.83
C GLY A 123 -13.26 19.39 10.34
N ILE A 124 -12.14 20.05 9.98
CA ILE A 124 -10.92 19.40 9.51
C ILE A 124 -9.93 19.36 10.67
N THR A 125 -9.31 18.20 10.90
CA THR A 125 -8.34 17.97 11.96
C THR A 125 -6.98 17.71 11.36
N LEU A 126 -5.98 18.47 11.77
CA LEU A 126 -4.57 18.21 11.48
C LEU A 126 -3.93 17.64 12.76
N THR A 127 -3.32 16.47 12.67
CA THR A 127 -2.56 15.85 13.75
C THR A 127 -1.12 15.65 13.33
N VAL A 128 -0.17 16.08 14.18
CA VAL A 128 1.20 15.60 14.13
C VAL A 128 1.27 14.42 15.08
N GLU A 129 1.35 13.21 14.52
CA GLU A 129 1.27 11.97 15.27
C GLU A 129 2.61 11.59 15.89
N GLN A 130 3.67 11.74 15.10
CA GLN A 130 5.00 11.36 15.52
C GLN A 130 6.05 12.32 14.97
N VAL A 131 7.06 12.58 15.79
CA VAL A 131 8.27 13.29 15.37
C VAL A 131 9.46 12.53 15.92
N VAL A 132 10.44 12.24 15.08
CA VAL A 132 11.72 11.65 15.48
C VAL A 132 12.86 12.48 14.91
N VAL A 133 13.75 12.92 15.79
CA VAL A 133 15.00 13.59 15.44
C VAL A 133 16.15 12.65 15.76
N ASP A 134 16.92 12.32 14.75
CA ASP A 134 18.18 11.59 14.88
C ASP A 134 19.38 12.50 14.54
N SER A 135 20.57 11.92 14.33
CA SER A 135 21.78 12.68 14.01
C SER A 135 21.88 13.17 12.57
N GLU A 136 20.91 12.87 11.72
CA GLU A 136 20.94 13.22 10.29
C GLU A 136 19.73 14.06 9.86
N ARG A 137 18.55 13.81 10.43
CA ARG A 137 17.28 14.40 9.97
C ARG A 137 16.23 14.52 11.07
N THR A 138 15.11 15.13 10.72
CA THR A 138 13.89 15.21 11.53
C THR A 138 12.74 14.65 10.72
N ILE A 139 12.19 13.52 11.14
CA ILE A 139 11.06 12.84 10.50
C ILE A 139 9.78 13.26 11.22
N VAL A 140 8.74 13.61 10.46
CA VAL A 140 7.42 13.99 10.96
C VAL A 140 6.37 13.16 10.23
N ILE A 141 5.53 12.47 11.00
CA ILE A 141 4.32 11.82 10.49
C ILE A 141 3.13 12.65 10.93
N TYR A 142 2.33 13.07 9.96
CA TYR A 142 1.16 13.90 10.21
C TYR A 142 0.00 13.50 9.31
N ASN A 143 -1.22 13.63 9.81
CA ASN A 143 -2.43 13.40 9.04
C ASN A 143 -3.35 14.63 9.05
N VAL A 144 -4.15 14.72 7.99
CA VAL A 144 -5.23 15.68 7.86
C VAL A 144 -6.50 14.92 7.55
N ASP A 145 -7.53 15.10 8.37
CA ASP A 145 -8.79 14.36 8.27
C ASP A 145 -10.01 15.28 8.34
N GLY A 146 -11.10 14.85 7.71
CA GLY A 146 -12.43 15.47 7.88
C GLY A 146 -12.75 16.56 6.86
N PHE A 147 -11.95 16.71 5.81
CA PHE A 147 -12.36 17.51 4.65
C PHE A 147 -13.25 16.70 3.70
N THR A 148 -14.00 17.40 2.87
CA THR A 148 -14.87 16.82 1.84
C THR A 148 -14.32 17.10 0.45
N GLU A 149 -14.52 16.19 -0.50
CA GLU A 149 -13.95 16.30 -1.86
C GLU A 149 -14.34 17.59 -2.60
N ASP A 150 -15.47 18.23 -2.25
CA ASP A 150 -15.93 19.47 -2.88
C ASP A 150 -15.03 20.69 -2.62
N ILE A 151 -14.08 20.59 -1.69
CA ILE A 151 -13.09 21.63 -1.43
C ILE A 151 -11.80 21.44 -2.24
N LEU A 152 -11.62 20.29 -2.90
CA LEU A 152 -10.39 19.95 -3.61
C LEU A 152 -10.44 20.37 -5.09
N ASP A 153 -9.27 20.62 -5.69
CA ASP A 153 -9.12 20.84 -7.11
C ASP A 153 -9.26 19.52 -7.88
N SER A 154 -10.44 19.33 -8.47
CA SER A 154 -10.74 18.19 -9.33
C SER A 154 -10.40 18.45 -10.81
N SER A 155 -9.74 19.55 -11.15
CA SER A 155 -9.38 19.87 -12.53
C SER A 155 -8.31 18.91 -13.05
N ALA A 156 -8.40 18.55 -14.34
CA ALA A 156 -7.43 17.65 -14.97
C ALA A 156 -5.99 18.21 -14.98
N GLN A 157 -5.85 19.53 -14.85
CA GLN A 157 -4.57 20.24 -14.88
C GLN A 157 -3.95 20.39 -13.50
N GLN A 158 -4.72 20.27 -12.40
CA GLN A 158 -4.19 20.40 -11.03
C GLN A 158 -3.50 21.76 -10.78
N ASP A 159 -3.96 22.82 -11.47
CA ASP A 159 -3.31 24.14 -11.44
C ASP A 159 -3.97 25.12 -10.45
N SER A 160 -5.12 24.75 -9.87
CA SER A 160 -5.95 25.64 -9.04
C SER A 160 -5.92 25.27 -7.56
N GLY A 161 -5.52 24.05 -7.20
CA GLY A 161 -5.38 23.58 -5.82
C GLY A 161 -4.10 24.06 -5.13
N CYS A 162 -3.99 23.78 -3.84
CA CYS A 162 -2.79 24.08 -3.08
C CYS A 162 -1.78 22.91 -3.08
N TYR A 163 -0.51 23.22 -3.36
CA TYR A 163 0.60 22.26 -3.46
C TYR A 163 1.80 22.71 -2.61
N GLN A 164 1.53 23.46 -1.53
CA GLN A 164 2.60 23.93 -0.66
C GLN A 164 2.88 22.89 0.41
N ASP A 165 4.15 22.54 0.57
CA ASP A 165 4.59 21.58 1.56
C ASP A 165 4.48 22.14 2.99
N ALA A 166 4.33 21.24 3.95
CA ALA A 166 4.46 21.58 5.35
C ALA A 166 5.91 21.93 5.69
N LEU A 167 6.09 22.83 6.67
CA LEU A 167 7.40 23.30 7.11
C LEU A 167 7.52 23.25 8.63
N LEU A 168 8.76 23.06 9.11
CA LEU A 168 9.09 23.11 10.53
C LEU A 168 9.78 24.43 10.86
N SER A 169 9.11 25.25 11.68
CA SER A 169 9.66 26.49 12.21
C SER A 169 10.32 26.26 13.56
N ILE A 170 11.54 26.78 13.70
CA ILE A 170 12.35 26.77 14.91
C ILE A 170 12.77 28.21 15.27
N PRO A 171 13.24 28.50 16.49
CA PRO A 171 13.64 29.86 16.88
C PRO A 171 14.70 30.50 15.97
N GLU A 172 15.51 29.70 15.30
CA GLU A 172 16.62 30.12 14.44
C GLU A 172 16.26 30.21 12.95
N GLY A 173 15.03 29.86 12.56
CA GLY A 173 14.58 29.84 11.18
C GLY A 173 13.64 28.68 10.86
N GLU A 174 13.76 28.12 9.67
CA GLU A 174 12.96 26.97 9.21
C GLU A 174 13.89 25.82 8.84
N LEU A 175 13.45 24.58 9.12
CA LEU A 175 14.14 23.38 8.67
C LEU A 175 13.73 23.10 7.22
N SER A 176 14.71 22.88 6.35
CA SER A 176 14.45 22.55 4.95
C SER A 176 13.85 21.15 4.83
N LEU A 177 12.74 21.03 4.10
CA LEU A 177 12.21 19.74 3.67
C LEU A 177 13.22 19.05 2.74
N LEU A 178 13.43 17.76 2.98
CA LEU A 178 14.31 16.89 2.19
C LEU A 178 13.48 16.00 1.27
N GLU A 179 12.45 15.36 1.82
CA GLU A 179 11.59 14.38 1.14
C GLU A 179 10.23 14.32 1.83
N GLN A 180 9.17 14.01 1.08
CA GLN A 180 7.83 13.81 1.60
C GLN A 180 7.09 12.80 0.74
N ASP A 181 6.57 11.76 1.39
CA ASP A 181 5.68 10.77 0.79
C ASP A 181 4.36 10.75 1.55
N GLY A 182 3.30 10.24 0.91
CA GLY A 182 2.01 10.19 1.59
C GLY A 182 0.95 9.37 0.89
N SER A 183 -0.01 8.96 1.70
CA SER A 183 -1.20 8.21 1.31
C SER A 183 -2.42 9.12 1.37
N TYR A 184 -3.31 9.00 0.39
CA TYR A 184 -4.53 9.80 0.29
C TYR A 184 -5.77 8.93 0.36
N TRP A 185 -6.78 9.40 1.06
CA TRP A 185 -8.14 8.87 1.03
C TRP A 185 -9.13 10.01 0.76
N GLY A 186 -10.38 9.70 0.37
CA GLY A 186 -11.32 10.72 -0.13
C GLY A 186 -11.63 11.89 0.82
N THR A 187 -11.33 11.75 2.11
CA THR A 187 -11.59 12.78 3.14
C THR A 187 -10.36 13.14 3.99
N GLY A 188 -9.19 12.66 3.60
CA GLY A 188 -7.97 12.86 4.39
C GLY A 188 -6.70 12.38 3.70
N TYR A 189 -5.57 12.64 4.33
CA TYR A 189 -4.28 12.11 3.91
C TYR A 189 -3.33 12.00 5.10
N GLU A 190 -2.35 11.12 4.97
CA GLU A 190 -1.23 10.97 5.89
C GLU A 190 0.07 11.16 5.11
N HIS A 191 0.95 12.00 5.63
CA HIS A 191 2.25 12.28 5.04
C HIS A 191 3.35 11.96 6.04
N ARG A 192 4.42 11.36 5.51
CA ARG A 192 5.71 11.19 6.16
C ARG A 192 6.70 12.18 5.52
N ALA A 193 7.10 13.19 6.28
CA ALA A 193 7.99 14.26 5.83
C ALA A 193 9.34 14.21 6.56
N SER A 194 10.43 14.25 5.80
CA SER A 194 11.80 14.31 6.32
C SER A 194 12.37 15.72 6.13
N TYR A 195 12.86 16.31 7.21
CA TYR A 195 13.47 17.65 7.25
C TYR A 195 14.94 17.58 7.65
N ALA A 196 15.68 18.66 7.41
CA ALA A 196 17.00 18.86 7.99
C ALA A 196 16.96 18.71 9.53
N ILE A 197 18.05 18.19 10.09
CA ILE A 197 18.18 17.96 11.53
C ILE A 197 17.83 19.20 12.37
N ALA A 198 16.91 19.05 13.32
CA ALA A 198 16.68 20.05 14.35
C ALA A 198 17.94 20.19 15.23
N PRO A 199 18.49 21.40 15.45
CA PRO A 199 19.71 21.58 16.22
C PRO A 199 19.62 21.06 17.66
N ASP A 200 20.78 20.72 18.24
CA ASP A 200 20.88 20.35 19.64
C ASP A 200 20.38 21.49 20.56
N GLY A 201 19.50 21.15 21.51
CA GLY A 201 18.92 22.13 22.45
C GLY A 201 17.72 22.90 21.91
N VAL A 202 17.31 22.67 20.66
CA VAL A 202 16.04 23.16 20.11
C VAL A 202 14.99 22.08 20.29
N ASP A 203 14.22 22.17 21.37
CA ASP A 203 13.18 21.19 21.70
C ASP A 203 11.76 21.71 21.41
N GLU A 204 11.57 23.01 21.16
CA GLU A 204 10.28 23.57 20.75
C GLU A 204 10.28 23.80 19.25
N ILE A 205 9.35 23.13 18.56
CA ILE A 205 9.19 23.19 17.10
C ILE A 205 7.74 23.53 16.81
N THR A 206 7.51 24.37 15.80
CA THR A 206 6.18 24.64 15.27
C THR A 206 6.05 24.05 13.88
N PHE A 207 5.14 23.08 13.73
CA PHE A 207 4.73 22.57 12.44
C PHE A 207 3.74 23.56 11.82
N VAL A 208 4.04 23.96 10.58
CA VAL A 208 3.23 24.90 9.82
C VAL A 208 2.80 24.21 8.55
N LEU A 209 1.49 24.05 8.38
CA LEU A 209 0.89 23.60 7.12
C LEU A 209 0.25 24.81 6.45
N PRO A 210 0.82 25.34 5.35
CA PRO A 210 0.31 26.54 4.69
C PRO A 210 -1.15 26.40 4.24
N CYS A 211 -1.52 25.21 3.77
CA CYS A 211 -2.83 24.90 3.23
C CYS A 211 -3.03 23.38 3.19
N ILE A 212 -4.29 22.95 3.10
CA ILE A 212 -4.60 21.54 2.85
C ILE A 212 -4.24 21.21 1.41
N TYR A 213 -3.56 20.08 1.22
CA TYR A 213 -3.13 19.63 -0.10
C TYR A 213 -4.34 19.48 -1.05
N PHE A 214 -4.19 19.93 -2.29
CA PHE A 214 -5.24 20.05 -3.32
C PHE A 214 -6.40 21.01 -3.02
N ALA A 215 -6.49 21.64 -1.84
CA ALA A 215 -7.64 22.49 -1.53
C ALA A 215 -7.67 23.74 -2.42
N LEU A 216 -8.86 24.08 -2.91
CA LEU A 216 -9.11 25.30 -3.68
C LEU A 216 -8.96 26.55 -2.78
N PRO A 217 -8.45 27.68 -3.30
CA PRO A 217 -8.26 28.90 -2.54
C PRO A 217 -9.52 29.35 -1.78
N GLY A 218 -9.37 29.53 -0.46
CA GLY A 218 -10.46 29.96 0.43
C GLY A 218 -11.57 28.93 0.70
N LYS A 219 -11.40 27.66 0.27
CA LYS A 219 -12.34 26.57 0.59
C LYS A 219 -11.98 25.79 1.84
N ALA A 220 -10.72 25.85 2.27
CA ALA A 220 -10.23 25.29 3.52
C ALA A 220 -9.58 26.39 4.38
N PRO A 221 -9.48 26.18 5.71
CA PRO A 221 -8.61 27.01 6.52
C PRO A 221 -7.16 26.92 6.02
N GLU A 222 -6.48 28.07 5.98
CA GLU A 222 -5.06 28.17 5.63
C GLU A 222 -4.22 28.52 6.87
N ASN A 223 -2.91 28.35 6.74
CA ASN A 223 -1.90 28.65 7.75
C ASN A 223 -2.21 27.96 9.08
N TRP A 224 -2.09 26.64 9.08
CA TRP A 224 -2.21 25.83 10.29
C TRP A 224 -0.89 25.85 11.03
N GLU A 225 -0.94 26.04 12.35
CA GLU A 225 0.24 26.05 13.21
C GLU A 225 -0.01 25.11 14.41
N LEU A 226 0.90 24.17 14.63
CA LEU A 226 0.92 23.30 15.80
C LEU A 226 2.31 23.36 16.43
N SER A 227 2.40 23.90 17.64
CA SER A 227 3.64 23.86 18.42
C SER A 227 3.67 22.62 19.30
N PHE A 228 4.79 21.91 19.28
CA PHE A 228 5.05 20.77 20.15
C PHE A 228 6.46 20.82 20.72
N ARG A 229 6.67 19.97 21.72
CA ARG A 229 7.95 19.84 22.41
C ARG A 229 8.53 18.44 22.22
N LEU A 230 9.79 18.40 21.83
CA LEU A 230 10.60 17.19 21.78
C LEU A 230 11.10 16.83 23.18
N ILE A 231 11.09 15.54 23.48
CA ILE A 231 11.69 14.96 24.67
C ILE A 231 12.80 13.99 24.25
N PRO A 232 13.81 13.74 25.11
CA PRO A 232 14.71 12.61 24.90
C PRO A 232 13.91 11.31 24.73
N ALA A 233 14.36 10.43 23.83
CA ALA A 233 13.72 9.13 23.62
C ALA A 233 13.46 8.42 24.97
N PRO A 234 12.19 8.06 25.27
CA PRO A 234 11.85 7.39 26.51
C PRO A 234 12.61 6.07 26.67
N PRO A 235 12.99 5.66 27.90
CA PRO A 235 13.66 4.37 28.14
C PRO A 235 12.90 3.15 27.61
N GLU A 236 11.58 3.26 27.50
CA GLU A 236 10.64 2.27 26.97
C GLU A 236 10.47 2.31 25.44
N MET A 237 11.09 3.25 24.74
CA MET A 237 11.06 3.31 23.28
C MET A 237 11.88 2.15 22.71
N THR A 238 11.22 1.26 21.95
CA THR A 238 11.89 0.14 21.31
C THR A 238 12.71 0.61 20.11
N VAL A 239 14.03 0.50 20.23
CA VAL A 239 14.98 0.73 19.14
C VAL A 239 15.66 -0.60 18.84
N PHE A 240 15.33 -1.20 17.70
CA PHE A 240 15.89 -2.49 17.31
C PHE A 240 17.27 -2.32 16.67
N PRO A 241 18.28 -3.12 17.02
CA PRO A 241 19.61 -3.00 16.45
C PRO A 241 19.63 -3.40 14.96
N VAL A 242 20.35 -2.63 14.14
CA VAL A 242 20.58 -2.93 12.72
C VAL A 242 21.89 -3.69 12.58
N PHE A 243 21.85 -4.82 11.87
CA PHE A 243 23.00 -5.65 11.58
C PHE A 243 23.42 -5.46 10.12
N GLU A 244 24.62 -4.92 9.89
CA GLU A 244 25.23 -4.90 8.56
C GLU A 244 25.62 -6.32 8.13
N ILE A 245 25.23 -6.70 6.92
CA ILE A 245 25.50 -8.03 6.39
C ILE A 245 26.74 -7.94 5.50
N SER A 246 27.91 -8.14 6.12
CA SER A 246 29.20 -8.05 5.46
C SER A 246 29.52 -9.29 4.62
N THR A 247 28.78 -9.60 3.55
CA THR A 247 29.25 -10.34 2.34
C THR A 247 28.07 -10.78 1.45
N PRO A 248 27.99 -10.35 0.17
CA PRO A 248 27.11 -10.98 -0.79
C PRO A 248 27.78 -12.25 -1.36
N VAL A 249 27.19 -13.42 -1.15
CA VAL A 249 27.44 -14.54 -2.07
C VAL A 249 26.55 -14.30 -3.28
N SER A 250 26.98 -13.43 -4.18
CA SER A 250 26.41 -13.35 -5.53
C SER A 250 26.68 -14.68 -6.23
N ILE A 251 25.73 -15.61 -6.18
CA ILE A 251 25.67 -16.66 -7.21
C ILE A 251 24.89 -16.03 -8.35
N THR A 252 25.62 -15.48 -9.32
CA THR A 252 25.05 -15.22 -10.64
C THR A 252 24.33 -16.49 -11.07
N ALA A 253 23.01 -16.44 -11.23
CA ALA A 253 22.27 -17.57 -11.79
C ALA A 253 22.99 -17.96 -13.09
N ALA A 254 23.28 -19.25 -13.26
CA ALA A 254 23.91 -19.74 -14.49
C ALA A 254 23.15 -19.14 -15.67
N ALA A 255 23.84 -18.51 -16.63
CA ALA A 255 23.20 -17.76 -17.71
C ALA A 255 22.15 -18.64 -18.41
N VAL A 256 20.89 -18.46 -18.05
CA VAL A 256 19.77 -19.10 -18.72
C VAL A 256 19.40 -18.13 -19.83
N SER A 257 19.87 -18.44 -21.04
CA SER A 257 19.27 -17.85 -22.22
C SER A 257 17.82 -18.35 -22.28
N GLN A 258 16.84 -17.48 -22.05
CA GLN A 258 15.45 -17.84 -22.30
C GLN A 258 15.26 -18.05 -23.82
N PRO A 259 14.75 -19.20 -24.26
CA PRO A 259 14.52 -19.44 -25.68
C PRO A 259 13.54 -18.41 -26.25
N GLY A 260 13.99 -17.63 -27.23
CA GLY A 260 13.13 -16.71 -27.98
C GLY A 260 13.13 -15.24 -27.52
N SER A 261 13.67 -14.91 -26.34
CA SER A 261 13.65 -13.52 -25.85
C SER A 261 14.88 -12.67 -26.22
N GLY A 262 16.02 -13.32 -26.49
CA GLY A 262 17.28 -12.61 -26.75
C GLY A 262 17.89 -11.89 -25.54
N PHE A 263 17.22 -11.93 -24.37
CA PHE A 263 17.68 -11.35 -23.11
C PHE A 263 18.31 -12.40 -22.20
N THR A 264 19.26 -11.98 -21.37
CA THR A 264 19.97 -12.85 -20.42
C THR A 264 19.84 -12.30 -19.00
N THR A 265 19.95 -13.19 -18.01
CA THR A 265 20.05 -12.84 -16.59
C THR A 265 21.47 -12.39 -16.20
N GLU A 266 22.40 -12.34 -17.17
CA GLU A 266 23.78 -11.91 -16.94
C GLU A 266 23.81 -10.41 -16.62
N GLY A 267 24.55 -10.03 -15.58
CA GLY A 267 24.60 -8.64 -15.10
C GLY A 267 23.57 -8.31 -14.01
N ILE A 268 22.59 -9.19 -13.73
CA ILE A 268 21.66 -9.04 -12.59
C ILE A 268 22.21 -9.77 -11.36
N SER A 269 22.25 -9.09 -10.22
CA SER A 269 22.65 -9.66 -8.94
C SER A 269 21.72 -9.22 -7.80
N LEU A 270 21.65 -10.04 -6.75
CA LEU A 270 20.89 -9.79 -5.54
C LEU A 270 21.85 -9.63 -4.37
N THR A 271 21.69 -8.57 -3.59
CA THR A 271 22.38 -8.36 -2.32
C THR A 271 21.38 -8.31 -1.17
N LEU A 272 21.85 -8.72 0.00
CA LEU A 272 21.17 -8.52 1.27
C LEU A 272 22.08 -7.60 2.08
N ASP A 273 21.64 -6.37 2.31
CA ASP A 273 22.50 -5.27 2.73
C ASP A 273 22.57 -5.18 4.25
N HIS A 274 21.40 -5.22 4.91
CA HIS A 274 21.29 -5.22 6.36
C HIS A 274 20.01 -5.94 6.82
N ALA A 275 19.98 -6.28 8.10
CA ALA A 275 18.81 -6.86 8.75
C ALA A 275 18.58 -6.23 10.12
N VAL A 276 17.31 -6.10 10.50
CA VAL A 276 16.89 -5.69 11.84
C VAL A 276 16.31 -6.91 12.54
N GLN A 277 16.76 -7.20 13.76
CA GLN A 277 16.10 -8.20 14.60
C GLN A 277 15.01 -7.53 15.42
N MET A 278 13.76 -7.92 15.16
CA MET A 278 12.59 -7.49 15.92
C MET A 278 12.16 -8.57 16.90
N ASP A 279 11.27 -8.25 17.83
CA ASP A 279 10.70 -9.24 18.77
C ASP A 279 9.91 -10.35 18.06
N ASP A 280 9.40 -10.05 16.86
CA ASP A 280 8.52 -10.87 16.05
C ASP A 280 9.13 -11.28 14.69
N GLY A 281 10.47 -11.24 14.54
CA GLY A 281 11.15 -11.74 13.33
C GLY A 281 12.37 -10.92 12.91
N TYR A 282 12.65 -10.92 11.60
CA TYR A 282 13.66 -10.08 10.98
C TYR A 282 13.03 -9.19 9.91
N LEU A 283 13.50 -7.95 9.84
CA LEU A 283 13.30 -7.09 8.67
C LEU A 283 14.58 -7.17 7.82
N LEU A 284 14.46 -7.65 6.60
CA LEU A 284 15.57 -7.92 5.69
C LEU A 284 15.58 -6.88 4.58
N TYR A 285 16.66 -6.11 4.47
CA TYR A 285 16.85 -5.13 3.42
C TYR A 285 17.71 -5.70 2.31
N ALA A 286 17.15 -5.76 1.11
CA ALA A 286 17.79 -6.35 -0.05
C ALA A 286 17.76 -5.40 -1.25
N ALA A 287 18.67 -5.63 -2.19
CA ALA A 287 18.75 -4.86 -3.41
C ALA A 287 19.03 -5.75 -4.62
N LEU A 288 18.32 -5.50 -5.71
CA LEU A 288 18.68 -5.96 -7.03
C LEU A 288 19.60 -4.94 -7.68
N HIS A 289 20.67 -5.41 -8.30
CA HIS A 289 21.60 -4.60 -9.08
C HIS A 289 21.66 -5.13 -10.50
N TRP A 290 21.67 -4.24 -11.48
CA TRP A 290 21.90 -4.60 -12.87
C TRP A 290 22.94 -3.69 -13.53
N GLU A 291 23.95 -4.29 -14.14
CA GLU A 291 24.97 -3.58 -14.91
C GLU A 291 25.11 -4.16 -16.31
N ASN A 292 25.28 -3.29 -17.30
CA ASN A 292 25.49 -3.65 -18.70
C ASN A 292 24.35 -4.48 -19.33
N THR A 293 23.17 -4.41 -18.74
CA THR A 293 21.93 -4.94 -19.30
C THR A 293 21.21 -3.81 -20.03
N ASN A 294 20.63 -4.05 -21.19
CA ASN A 294 19.85 -3.02 -21.90
C ASN A 294 18.47 -2.78 -21.24
N PHE A 295 18.39 -2.92 -19.91
CA PHE A 295 17.15 -2.79 -19.14
C PHE A 295 17.03 -1.37 -18.58
N ASP A 296 15.85 -0.78 -18.77
CA ASP A 296 15.51 0.52 -18.17
C ASP A 296 15.31 0.38 -16.66
N SER A 297 14.69 -0.73 -16.22
CA SER A 297 14.52 -1.09 -14.82
C SER A 297 14.44 -2.61 -14.63
N VAL A 298 14.83 -3.09 -13.45
CA VAL A 298 14.63 -4.48 -13.01
C VAL A 298 13.92 -4.47 -11.67
N ASN A 299 12.69 -4.97 -11.63
CA ASN A 299 11.80 -4.90 -10.48
C ASN A 299 11.59 -6.29 -9.87
N VAL A 300 11.34 -6.31 -8.56
CA VAL A 300 10.86 -7.52 -7.87
C VAL A 300 9.34 -7.60 -8.05
N ASN A 301 8.84 -8.74 -8.54
CA ASN A 301 7.40 -8.92 -8.70
C ASN A 301 6.78 -9.40 -7.37
N ASP A 302 5.71 -8.75 -6.96
CA ASP A 302 5.06 -8.84 -5.63
C ASP A 302 4.35 -10.17 -5.33
N ARG A 303 4.36 -11.15 -6.25
CA ARG A 303 3.63 -12.42 -6.08
C ARG A 303 4.52 -13.66 -6.21
N LEU A 304 4.97 -14.13 -5.04
CA LEU A 304 5.38 -15.52 -4.73
C LEU A 304 6.77 -16.00 -5.23
N MET A 305 7.52 -15.15 -5.92
CA MET A 305 8.84 -15.52 -6.46
C MET A 305 10.02 -15.01 -5.63
N VAL A 306 9.77 -14.18 -4.61
CA VAL A 306 10.72 -13.87 -3.54
C VAL A 306 10.31 -14.58 -2.25
N TYR A 307 11.24 -15.21 -1.55
CA TYR A 307 10.96 -15.90 -0.30
C TYR A 307 12.22 -16.16 0.52
N VAL A 308 12.05 -16.36 1.82
CA VAL A 308 13.13 -16.69 2.74
C VAL A 308 13.05 -18.16 3.14
N LEU A 309 14.18 -18.85 3.17
CA LEU A 309 14.33 -20.22 3.68
C LEU A 309 15.10 -20.22 5.00
N ASP A 310 14.74 -21.13 5.92
CA ASP A 310 15.52 -21.42 7.11
C ASP A 310 16.72 -22.36 6.82
N ALA A 311 17.44 -22.76 7.88
CA ALA A 311 18.58 -23.66 7.78
C ALA A 311 18.22 -25.08 7.28
N ASN A 312 16.95 -25.50 7.43
CA ASN A 312 16.43 -26.79 6.98
C ASN A 312 15.89 -26.73 5.53
N GLY A 313 15.84 -25.54 4.94
CA GLY A 313 15.26 -25.31 3.62
C GLY A 313 13.74 -25.13 3.65
N GLU A 314 13.15 -24.90 4.82
CA GLU A 314 11.73 -24.61 4.99
C GLU A 314 11.45 -23.12 4.72
N ARG A 315 10.35 -22.82 4.02
CA ARG A 315 9.97 -21.44 3.72
C ARG A 315 9.49 -20.73 4.98
N ILE A 316 10.12 -19.61 5.27
CA ILE A 316 9.69 -18.67 6.29
C ILE A 316 8.68 -17.71 5.64
N PRO A 317 7.46 -17.58 6.19
CA PRO A 317 6.53 -16.59 5.71
C PRO A 317 7.15 -15.18 5.82
N SER A 318 7.06 -14.41 4.74
CA SER A 318 7.59 -13.06 4.64
C SER A 318 6.72 -12.22 3.72
N VAL A 319 6.63 -10.92 3.99
CA VAL A 319 5.88 -9.92 3.22
C VAL A 319 6.78 -8.73 2.90
N PHE A 320 6.49 -8.03 1.80
CA PHE A 320 7.14 -6.77 1.50
C PHE A 320 6.75 -5.72 2.53
N ASP A 321 7.74 -4.96 2.97
CA ASP A 321 7.56 -3.85 3.90
C ASP A 321 7.95 -2.57 3.16
N TYR A 322 6.96 -1.90 2.56
CA TYR A 322 7.18 -0.70 1.78
C TYR A 322 7.46 0.52 2.67
N GLU A 323 6.98 0.51 3.91
CA GLU A 323 7.16 1.58 4.90
C GLU A 323 8.57 1.57 5.50
N ALA A 324 9.21 0.41 5.54
CA ALA A 324 10.60 0.25 5.96
C ALA A 324 11.62 0.92 5.03
N LEU A 325 11.25 1.27 3.79
CA LEU A 325 12.15 1.88 2.81
C LEU A 325 12.26 3.39 3.07
N GLU A 326 13.49 3.91 3.11
CA GLU A 326 13.72 5.33 3.45
C GLU A 326 13.29 6.30 2.34
N SER A 327 13.38 5.85 1.09
CA SER A 327 13.06 6.61 -0.12
C SER A 327 12.69 5.65 -1.24
N THR A 328 11.74 6.06 -2.08
CA THR A 328 11.40 5.36 -3.33
C THR A 328 12.12 5.93 -4.55
N ASP A 329 13.04 6.88 -4.34
CA ASP A 329 13.77 7.52 -5.43
C ASP A 329 14.52 6.47 -6.27
N PRO A 330 14.37 6.51 -7.61
CA PRO A 330 14.98 5.52 -8.48
C PRO A 330 16.51 5.66 -8.45
N ILE A 331 17.18 4.66 -7.87
CA ILE A 331 18.63 4.55 -7.93
C ILE A 331 19.01 3.90 -9.29
N PRO A 332 19.80 4.57 -10.14
CA PRO A 332 20.16 4.00 -11.44
C PRO A 332 20.87 2.65 -11.29
N GLY A 333 20.34 1.62 -11.96
CA GLY A 333 20.92 0.28 -11.92
C GLY A 333 20.59 -0.52 -10.66
N GLN A 334 19.73 -0.01 -9.78
CA GLN A 334 19.41 -0.64 -8.50
C GLN A 334 17.93 -0.53 -8.13
N THR A 335 17.39 -1.59 -7.54
CA THR A 335 16.05 -1.62 -6.94
C THR A 335 16.14 -2.19 -5.54
N ILE A 336 15.79 -1.37 -4.55
CA ILE A 336 15.79 -1.73 -3.13
C ILE A 336 14.41 -2.24 -2.72
N PHE A 337 14.39 -3.20 -1.79
CA PHE A 337 13.16 -3.71 -1.20
C PHE A 337 13.44 -4.25 0.20
N ALA A 338 12.42 -4.21 1.07
CA ALA A 338 12.50 -4.78 2.41
C ALA A 338 11.47 -5.91 2.55
N LEU A 339 11.85 -6.95 3.29
CA LEU A 339 11.00 -8.10 3.61
C LEU A 339 10.91 -8.28 5.12
N LYS A 340 9.71 -8.22 5.66
CA LYS A 340 9.43 -8.58 7.06
C LYS A 340 9.12 -10.07 7.14
N THR A 341 9.85 -10.81 7.99
CA THR A 341 9.63 -12.25 8.21
C THR A 341 8.73 -12.51 9.41
N SER A 342 8.13 -13.70 9.48
CA SER A 342 7.40 -14.19 10.68
C SER A 342 8.28 -14.25 11.94
N PRO A 343 7.68 -14.41 13.14
CA PRO A 343 8.41 -14.66 14.38
C PRO A 343 9.32 -15.87 14.26
N ILE A 344 10.62 -15.59 14.21
CA ILE A 344 11.66 -16.59 14.02
C ILE A 344 12.27 -16.97 15.37
N GLN A 345 12.15 -18.25 15.72
CA GLN A 345 13.01 -18.93 16.69
C GLN A 345 13.91 -19.95 15.97
N VAL A 346 14.38 -19.62 14.77
CA VAL A 346 15.24 -20.48 13.94
C VAL A 346 16.68 -19.99 13.97
N SER A 347 17.59 -20.91 14.27
CA SER A 347 19.02 -20.72 14.07
C SER A 347 19.30 -20.59 12.58
N GLY A 348 20.11 -19.59 12.20
CA GLY A 348 20.56 -19.45 10.82
C GLY A 348 21.31 -20.68 10.28
N PRO A 349 21.58 -20.71 8.97
CA PRO A 349 21.46 -19.58 8.04
C PRO A 349 20.05 -19.39 7.45
N LEU A 350 19.67 -18.13 7.27
CA LEU A 350 18.52 -17.72 6.45
C LEU A 350 18.96 -17.52 5.00
N THR A 351 18.14 -17.93 4.04
CA THR A 351 18.43 -17.77 2.61
C THR A 351 17.28 -17.06 1.90
N LEU A 352 17.50 -15.82 1.48
CA LEU A 352 16.63 -15.11 0.56
C LEU A 352 16.80 -15.69 -0.85
N ILE A 353 15.69 -16.06 -1.48
CA ILE A 353 15.63 -16.58 -2.84
C ILE A 353 14.77 -15.67 -3.68
N LEU A 354 15.20 -15.44 -4.92
CA LEU A 354 14.43 -14.80 -5.96
C LEU A 354 14.45 -15.65 -7.24
N ASP A 355 13.29 -16.16 -7.65
CA ASP A 355 13.15 -17.08 -8.79
C ASP A 355 12.83 -16.36 -10.11
N SER A 356 12.34 -15.13 -10.07
CA SER A 356 12.15 -14.30 -11.26
C SER A 356 12.22 -12.81 -10.96
N VAL A 357 12.48 -12.03 -12.00
CA VAL A 357 12.45 -10.56 -11.97
C VAL A 357 11.63 -10.03 -13.14
N GLY A 358 10.91 -8.93 -12.93
CA GLY A 358 10.33 -8.14 -14.01
C GLY A 358 11.39 -7.22 -14.59
N VAL A 359 11.55 -7.17 -15.91
CA VAL A 359 12.45 -6.22 -16.58
C VAL A 359 11.67 -5.34 -17.54
N HIS A 360 12.01 -4.05 -17.57
CA HIS A 360 11.50 -3.12 -18.57
C HIS A 360 12.59 -2.84 -19.61
N VAL A 361 12.21 -2.90 -20.89
CA VAL A 361 13.11 -2.67 -22.01
C VAL A 361 12.54 -1.57 -22.90
N GLY A 362 13.32 -0.53 -23.14
CA GLY A 362 12.99 0.53 -24.08
C GLY A 362 12.89 -0.01 -25.50
N VAL A 363 11.78 0.28 -26.17
CA VAL A 363 11.53 -0.09 -27.56
C VAL A 363 11.07 1.12 -28.38
N ASP A 364 11.24 1.06 -29.69
CA ASP A 364 10.73 2.07 -30.62
C ASP A 364 9.86 1.40 -31.69
N ALA A 365 8.67 0.99 -31.27
CA ALA A 365 7.66 0.39 -32.13
C ALA A 365 6.40 1.26 -32.14
N SER A 366 5.61 1.18 -33.20
CA SER A 366 4.37 1.93 -33.27
C SER A 366 3.34 1.27 -34.17
N PHE A 367 2.08 1.56 -33.90
CA PHE A 367 0.95 1.21 -34.73
C PHE A 367 0.04 2.42 -34.94
N THR A 368 -0.92 2.33 -35.84
CA THR A 368 -1.80 3.45 -36.16
C THR A 368 -3.23 2.98 -36.31
N PHE A 369 -4.15 3.76 -35.77
CA PHE A 369 -5.58 3.57 -35.98
C PHE A 369 -6.28 4.93 -36.00
N ASP A 370 -7.49 4.97 -36.54
CA ASP A 370 -8.29 6.18 -36.63
C ASP A 370 -9.51 6.06 -35.70
N PRO A 371 -9.58 6.83 -34.61
CA PRO A 371 -10.71 6.79 -33.69
C PRO A 371 -11.94 7.51 -34.26
N GLY A 372 -11.80 8.25 -35.36
CA GLY A 372 -12.84 9.08 -35.95
C GLY A 372 -12.90 10.50 -35.38
N PRO A 373 -13.82 11.34 -35.88
CA PRO A 373 -13.85 12.77 -35.57
C PRO A 373 -14.39 13.09 -34.17
N ASP A 374 -15.25 12.25 -33.59
CA ASP A 374 -15.90 12.51 -32.30
C ASP A 374 -16.03 11.22 -31.45
N PRO A 375 -14.94 10.72 -30.85
CA PRO A 375 -14.98 9.52 -30.02
C PRO A 375 -15.88 9.73 -28.79
N VAL A 376 -16.72 8.74 -28.46
CA VAL A 376 -17.58 8.79 -27.26
C VAL A 376 -17.12 7.82 -26.17
N PRO A 377 -17.30 8.15 -24.88
CA PRO A 377 -16.94 7.23 -23.80
C PRO A 377 -17.65 5.87 -23.94
N GLY A 378 -16.91 4.79 -23.72
CA GLY A 378 -17.36 3.41 -23.91
C GLY A 378 -17.27 2.92 -25.36
N GLN A 379 -16.82 3.76 -26.29
CA GLN A 379 -16.58 3.34 -27.66
C GLN A 379 -15.38 2.41 -27.75
N GLU A 380 -15.52 1.36 -28.54
CA GLU A 380 -14.50 0.35 -28.76
C GLU A 380 -14.16 0.24 -30.25
N TRP A 381 -12.87 0.03 -30.54
CA TRP A 381 -12.33 -0.21 -31.87
C TRP A 381 -11.61 -1.55 -31.89
N GLN A 382 -12.09 -2.45 -32.74
CA GLN A 382 -11.42 -3.73 -33.01
C GLN A 382 -10.25 -3.48 -33.97
N LEU A 383 -9.03 -3.74 -33.52
CA LEU A 383 -7.80 -3.41 -34.24
C LEU A 383 -7.15 -4.63 -34.87
N ASP A 384 -6.96 -5.70 -34.09
CA ASP A 384 -6.27 -6.93 -34.48
C ASP A 384 -4.93 -6.70 -35.23
N GLN A 385 -4.09 -5.83 -34.68
CA GLN A 385 -2.83 -5.42 -35.30
C GLN A 385 -1.63 -6.12 -34.67
N HIS A 386 -0.81 -6.79 -35.47
CA HIS A 386 0.47 -7.32 -35.04
C HIS A 386 1.58 -6.27 -35.14
N VAL A 387 2.30 -6.07 -34.04
CA VAL A 387 3.40 -5.10 -33.92
C VAL A 387 4.67 -5.84 -33.52
N ASP A 388 5.68 -5.77 -34.38
CA ASP A 388 7.05 -6.22 -34.04
C ASP A 388 7.69 -5.17 -33.13
N VAL A 389 8.02 -5.57 -31.90
CA VAL A 389 8.63 -4.68 -30.91
C VAL A 389 10.15 -4.85 -30.83
N GLY A 390 10.72 -5.67 -31.72
CA GLY A 390 12.15 -5.94 -31.79
C GLY A 390 12.61 -7.06 -30.86
N ASN A 391 13.90 -7.43 -30.98
CA ASN A 391 14.55 -8.48 -30.19
C ASN A 391 13.87 -9.86 -30.23
N GLY A 392 13.09 -10.15 -31.28
CA GLY A 392 12.35 -11.41 -31.43
C GLY A 392 10.99 -11.43 -30.74
N HIS A 393 10.54 -10.30 -30.19
CA HIS A 393 9.24 -10.16 -29.55
C HIS A 393 8.22 -9.47 -30.44
N SER A 394 6.95 -9.86 -30.28
CA SER A 394 5.82 -9.22 -30.92
C SER A 394 4.66 -9.05 -29.95
N LEU A 395 3.85 -8.04 -30.22
CA LEU A 395 2.59 -7.76 -29.55
C LEU A 395 1.46 -7.82 -30.57
N ARG A 396 0.32 -8.31 -30.14
CA ARG A 396 -0.92 -8.21 -30.92
C ARG A 396 -1.87 -7.28 -30.18
N VAL A 397 -2.18 -6.15 -30.78
CA VAL A 397 -3.14 -5.17 -30.28
C VAL A 397 -4.53 -5.60 -30.72
N LEU A 398 -5.32 -6.10 -29.79
CA LEU A 398 -6.64 -6.67 -30.05
C LEU A 398 -7.67 -5.57 -30.27
N SER A 399 -7.80 -4.68 -29.30
CA SER A 399 -8.80 -3.62 -29.27
C SER A 399 -8.23 -2.32 -28.70
N ALA A 400 -8.89 -1.21 -29.01
CA ALA A 400 -8.76 0.05 -28.30
C ALA A 400 -10.13 0.45 -27.75
N THR A 401 -10.17 1.06 -26.57
CA THR A 401 -11.40 1.54 -25.94
C THR A 401 -11.19 2.96 -25.45
N TYR A 402 -12.20 3.82 -25.61
CA TYR A 402 -12.27 5.10 -24.91
C TYR A 402 -12.93 4.86 -23.55
N PRO A 403 -12.18 4.85 -22.42
CA PRO A 403 -12.72 4.39 -21.16
C PRO A 403 -13.83 5.30 -20.63
N THR A 404 -14.87 4.70 -20.06
CA THR A 404 -15.82 5.41 -19.21
C THR A 404 -15.21 5.61 -17.82
N PRO A 405 -15.50 6.74 -17.14
CA PRO A 405 -15.08 6.96 -15.77
C PRO A 405 -15.61 5.83 -14.91
N PRO A 406 -14.79 5.29 -13.98
CA PRO A 406 -15.21 4.20 -13.12
C PRO A 406 -16.36 4.62 -12.18
N VAL A 407 -16.58 5.92 -11.97
CA VAL A 407 -17.60 6.47 -11.08
C VAL A 407 -18.41 7.55 -11.80
N GLU A 408 -19.73 7.44 -11.74
CA GLU A 408 -20.65 8.44 -12.31
C GLU A 408 -20.45 9.81 -11.63
N GLY A 409 -20.19 10.85 -12.43
CA GLY A 409 -19.89 12.21 -11.95
C GLY A 409 -18.40 12.57 -11.91
N TRP A 410 -17.49 11.59 -12.05
CA TRP A 410 -16.07 11.90 -12.26
C TRP A 410 -15.84 12.58 -13.61
N PRO A 411 -14.88 13.51 -13.70
CA PRO A 411 -14.58 14.18 -14.95
C PRO A 411 -14.13 13.15 -16.00
N GLN A 412 -14.85 13.09 -17.11
CA GLN A 412 -14.45 12.33 -18.28
C GLN A 412 -13.10 12.87 -18.78
N LYS A 413 -12.04 12.06 -18.70
CA LYS A 413 -10.77 12.37 -19.35
C LYS A 413 -10.77 11.75 -20.74
N ALA A 414 -10.41 12.53 -21.78
CA ALA A 414 -10.15 11.96 -23.09
C ALA A 414 -8.96 11.01 -23.00
N GLY A 415 -9.08 9.80 -23.53
CA GLY A 415 -8.02 8.80 -23.38
C GLY A 415 -8.30 7.52 -24.13
N LEU A 416 -7.28 6.67 -24.19
CA LEU A 416 -7.32 5.38 -24.86
C LEU A 416 -6.75 4.30 -23.95
N SER A 417 -7.47 3.20 -23.84
CA SER A 417 -6.99 1.92 -23.31
C SER A 417 -6.88 0.93 -24.46
N PHE A 418 -5.87 0.08 -24.43
CA PHE A 418 -5.59 -0.92 -25.45
C PHE A 418 -5.50 -2.28 -24.79
N GLU A 419 -6.22 -3.24 -25.35
CA GLU A 419 -6.09 -4.66 -25.00
C GLU A 419 -5.03 -5.29 -25.92
N MET A 420 -4.06 -5.96 -25.32
CA MET A 420 -2.91 -6.50 -26.03
C MET A 420 -2.60 -7.91 -25.55
N GLU A 421 -2.14 -8.78 -26.45
CA GLU A 421 -1.63 -10.12 -26.09
C GLU A 421 -0.23 -10.33 -26.66
N SER A 422 0.51 -11.25 -26.04
CA SER A 422 1.86 -11.63 -26.48
C SER A 422 2.10 -13.11 -26.30
N ASP A 423 2.54 -13.77 -27.38
CA ASP A 423 3.03 -15.15 -27.34
C ASP A 423 4.50 -15.24 -26.86
N THR A 424 5.15 -14.10 -26.63
CA THR A 424 6.58 -14.01 -26.29
C THR A 424 6.84 -13.56 -24.85
N GLY A 425 5.81 -13.60 -23.99
CA GLY A 425 5.93 -13.37 -22.56
C GLY A 425 5.95 -11.90 -22.13
N ILE A 426 5.52 -10.98 -23.00
CA ILE A 426 5.29 -9.58 -22.60
C ILE A 426 4.01 -9.51 -21.77
N TYR A 427 4.09 -8.92 -20.57
CA TYR A 427 2.93 -8.71 -19.69
C TYR A 427 2.57 -7.22 -19.53
N HIS A 428 3.40 -6.32 -20.04
CA HIS A 428 3.21 -4.87 -19.89
C HIS A 428 3.75 -4.11 -21.11
N ALA A 429 3.09 -3.02 -21.49
CA ALA A 429 3.57 -2.11 -22.52
C ALA A 429 3.24 -0.65 -22.15
N LEU A 430 4.28 0.19 -22.10
CA LEU A 430 4.12 1.62 -21.91
C LEU A 430 3.81 2.28 -23.26
N LEU A 431 2.64 2.91 -23.36
CA LEU A 431 2.14 3.51 -24.60
C LEU A 431 2.10 5.04 -24.49
N LYS A 432 2.31 5.70 -25.62
CA LYS A 432 2.01 7.13 -25.78
C LYS A 432 1.54 7.44 -27.19
N ASP A 433 0.75 8.50 -27.35
CA ASP A 433 0.54 9.08 -28.68
C ASP A 433 1.82 9.83 -29.10
N LYS A 434 2.39 9.44 -30.26
CA LYS A 434 3.64 9.98 -30.76
C LYS A 434 3.57 11.49 -31.03
N ASN A 435 2.39 11.99 -31.41
CA ASN A 435 2.20 13.36 -31.85
C ASN A 435 1.55 14.23 -30.79
N HIS A 436 1.01 13.64 -29.71
CA HIS A 436 0.35 14.36 -28.63
C HIS A 436 0.85 13.82 -27.29
N PRO A 437 1.52 14.65 -26.48
CA PRO A 437 2.01 14.21 -25.19
C PRO A 437 0.84 13.78 -24.28
N PRO A 438 0.94 12.62 -23.61
CA PRO A 438 -0.09 12.19 -22.67
C PRO A 438 -0.06 13.05 -21.40
N ALA A 439 -1.20 13.09 -20.69
CA ALA A 439 -1.25 13.62 -19.34
C ALA A 439 -0.41 12.75 -18.38
N PRO A 440 0.13 13.31 -17.28
CA PRO A 440 0.85 12.54 -16.27
C PRO A 440 -0.04 11.42 -15.67
N GLY A 441 0.54 10.25 -15.40
CA GLY A 441 -0.12 9.19 -14.60
C GLY A 441 -0.79 8.03 -15.36
N GLY A 442 -0.40 7.74 -16.61
CA GLY A 442 -0.89 6.56 -17.35
C GLY A 442 0.04 5.36 -17.26
N GLY A 443 -0.35 4.33 -16.50
CA GLY A 443 0.31 3.03 -16.47
C GLY A 443 -0.69 1.94 -16.06
N GLY A 444 -1.02 1.05 -16.98
CA GLY A 444 -1.87 -0.11 -16.73
C GLY A 444 -1.07 -1.39 -16.95
N GLY A 445 -1.28 -2.39 -16.10
CA GLY A 445 -0.77 -3.74 -16.27
C GLY A 445 -1.70 -4.74 -15.58
N ALA A 446 -2.05 -5.82 -16.30
CA ALA A 446 -2.57 -7.04 -15.72
C ALA A 446 -1.41 -8.03 -15.57
N TYR A 447 -1.37 -8.79 -14.48
CA TYR A 447 -0.34 -9.81 -14.25
C TYR A 447 -0.92 -11.19 -14.53
N GLY A 448 -0.46 -11.86 -15.59
CA GLY A 448 -0.83 -13.25 -15.88
C GLY A 448 -0.75 -13.62 -17.37
N PRO A 449 -0.86 -14.93 -17.71
CA PRO A 449 -1.01 -15.38 -19.08
C PRO A 449 -2.40 -14.99 -19.61
N GLY A 450 -2.46 -14.01 -20.50
CA GLY A 450 -3.71 -13.52 -21.07
C GLY A 450 -3.52 -12.15 -21.73
N PRO A 451 -4.60 -11.55 -22.26
CA PRO A 451 -4.54 -10.16 -22.69
C PRO A 451 -4.27 -9.25 -21.49
N PHE A 452 -3.38 -8.28 -21.69
CA PHE A 452 -3.07 -7.21 -20.74
C PHE A 452 -3.48 -5.86 -21.33
N TYR A 453 -3.70 -4.88 -20.44
CA TYR A 453 -4.17 -3.55 -20.83
C TYR A 453 -3.08 -2.51 -20.64
N GLY A 454 -2.95 -1.58 -21.59
CA GLY A 454 -2.10 -0.40 -21.48
C GLY A 454 -2.82 0.82 -22.05
N GLY A 455 -2.58 2.01 -21.50
CA GLY A 455 -3.34 3.19 -21.93
C GLY A 455 -2.78 4.50 -21.42
N PHE A 456 -3.37 5.58 -21.89
CA PHE A 456 -3.02 6.95 -21.51
C PHE A 456 -4.21 7.89 -21.69
N SER A 457 -4.19 9.01 -20.98
CA SER A 457 -5.14 10.11 -21.15
C SER A 457 -4.48 11.32 -21.82
N TYR A 458 -5.27 12.11 -22.52
CA TYR A 458 -4.89 13.42 -23.05
C TYR A 458 -5.14 14.51 -21.99
N PRO A 459 -4.33 15.59 -21.97
CA PRO A 459 -4.54 16.71 -21.06
C PRO A 459 -5.77 17.55 -21.42
N ASP A 460 -6.14 17.58 -22.71
CA ASP A 460 -7.27 18.33 -23.25
C ASP A 460 -8.25 17.37 -23.98
N ASP A 461 -9.02 17.89 -24.94
CA ASP A 461 -9.93 17.12 -25.78
C ASP A 461 -9.21 16.07 -26.66
N PHE A 462 -9.99 15.13 -27.18
CA PHE A 462 -9.47 14.06 -28.04
C PHE A 462 -8.89 14.64 -29.35
N PRO A 463 -7.62 14.36 -29.72
CA PRO A 463 -7.03 14.92 -30.93
C PRO A 463 -7.68 14.40 -32.23
N GLU A 464 -7.93 15.30 -33.19
CA GLU A 464 -8.54 14.94 -34.48
C GLU A 464 -7.64 14.02 -35.33
N GLY A 465 -8.29 13.10 -36.05
CA GLY A 465 -7.68 12.26 -37.09
C GLY A 465 -6.84 11.08 -36.56
N PRO A 466 -6.13 10.38 -37.46
CA PRO A 466 -5.42 9.14 -37.14
C PRO A 466 -4.38 9.29 -36.03
N ARG A 467 -4.38 8.35 -35.08
CA ARG A 467 -3.45 8.30 -33.94
C ARG A 467 -2.32 7.33 -34.23
N THR A 468 -1.08 7.79 -34.07
CA THR A 468 0.11 6.93 -34.08
C THR A 468 0.51 6.64 -32.65
N ILE A 469 0.29 5.41 -32.21
CA ILE A 469 0.58 4.96 -30.85
C ILE A 469 1.99 4.38 -30.84
N GLN A 470 2.87 4.98 -30.05
CA GLN A 470 4.22 4.50 -29.84
C GLN A 470 4.26 3.63 -28.59
N ILE A 471 4.84 2.44 -28.73
CA ILE A 471 5.21 1.57 -27.62
C ILE A 471 6.62 2.01 -27.23
N VAL A 472 6.76 2.50 -26.00
CA VAL A 472 7.99 3.13 -25.49
C VAL A 472 8.84 2.13 -24.72
N SER A 473 8.18 1.24 -23.97
CA SER A 473 8.84 0.21 -23.17
C SER A 473 7.93 -1.00 -23.07
N ILE A 474 8.51 -2.18 -22.94
CA ILE A 474 7.81 -3.44 -22.69
C ILE A 474 8.30 -4.08 -21.40
N GLY A 475 7.38 -4.72 -20.66
CA GLY A 475 7.70 -5.51 -19.47
C GLY A 475 7.76 -6.99 -19.79
N LEU A 476 8.85 -7.63 -19.37
CA LEU A 476 9.12 -9.06 -19.56
C LEU A 476 9.46 -9.70 -18.22
N GLU A 477 9.16 -10.99 -18.06
CA GLU A 477 9.58 -11.75 -16.88
C GLU A 477 10.80 -12.62 -17.20
N LEU A 478 11.90 -12.37 -16.49
CA LEU A 478 13.09 -13.19 -16.57
C LEU A 478 13.13 -14.17 -15.40
N CYS A 479 12.98 -15.45 -15.70
CA CYS A 479 13.20 -16.52 -14.74
C CYS A 479 14.70 -16.64 -14.44
N GLY A 480 15.05 -16.64 -13.17
CA GLY A 480 16.40 -16.82 -12.65
C GLY A 480 16.39 -17.71 -11.41
N HIS A 481 17.44 -17.57 -10.59
CA HIS A 481 17.51 -18.20 -9.27
C HIS A 481 18.61 -17.51 -8.46
N TRP A 482 18.33 -16.29 -8.02
CA TRP A 482 19.25 -15.52 -7.19
C TRP A 482 19.10 -15.92 -5.73
N LYS A 483 20.22 -15.97 -5.01
CA LYS A 483 20.25 -16.30 -3.58
C LYS A 483 21.11 -15.33 -2.81
N ALA A 484 20.65 -14.90 -1.64
CA ALA A 484 21.45 -14.20 -0.66
C ALA A 484 21.29 -14.92 0.70
N GLN A 485 22.40 -15.25 1.34
CA GLN A 485 22.40 -16.04 2.58
C GLN A 485 22.96 -15.21 3.73
N TRP A 486 22.30 -15.25 4.87
CA TRP A 486 22.71 -14.54 6.08
C TRP A 486 22.55 -15.43 7.31
N THR A 487 23.48 -15.33 8.26
CA THR A 487 23.39 -16.03 9.53
C THR A 487 23.15 -15.00 10.63
N PRO A 488 21.97 -15.00 11.28
CA PRO A 488 21.71 -14.09 12.38
C PRO A 488 22.69 -14.31 13.54
N PRO A 489 23.15 -13.24 14.21
CA PRO A 489 23.95 -13.38 15.43
C PRO A 489 23.10 -14.04 16.51
N PHE A 490 23.57 -15.18 17.02
CA PHE A 490 22.86 -15.95 18.05
C PHE A 490 22.76 -15.14 19.36
N SER A 491 21.56 -14.83 19.82
CA SER A 491 21.33 -14.35 21.18
C SER A 491 20.92 -15.56 22.05
N GLU A 492 21.70 -15.85 23.10
CA GLU A 492 21.45 -16.96 24.03
C GLU A 492 20.13 -16.82 24.83
N GLN A 493 19.34 -15.75 24.60
CA GLN A 493 18.21 -15.39 25.47
C GLN A 493 16.83 -15.83 24.98
N GLN A 494 16.68 -16.42 23.80
CA GLN A 494 15.37 -16.92 23.36
C GLN A 494 15.54 -18.34 22.82
N SER A 495 15.60 -19.28 23.75
CA SER A 495 15.25 -20.69 23.55
C SER A 495 13.97 -20.93 24.36
N ALA A 496 12.90 -20.30 23.92
CA ALA A 496 11.56 -20.77 24.24
C ALA A 496 10.89 -20.91 22.87
N ALA A 497 10.68 -22.15 22.45
CA ALA A 497 9.96 -22.45 21.24
C ALA A 497 8.71 -21.55 21.17
N THR A 498 8.60 -20.73 20.12
CA THR A 498 7.33 -20.10 19.79
C THR A 498 6.34 -21.25 19.70
N PRO A 499 5.22 -21.24 20.44
CA PRO A 499 4.18 -22.20 20.19
C PRO A 499 3.77 -22.03 18.74
N GLN A 500 4.08 -23.02 17.89
CA GLN A 500 3.36 -23.17 16.63
C GLN A 500 1.89 -23.22 17.04
N MET A 501 1.09 -22.23 16.62
CA MET A 501 -0.32 -22.25 16.97
C MET A 501 -0.91 -23.48 16.27
N ASP A 502 -1.29 -24.49 17.04
CA ASP A 502 -1.94 -25.70 16.54
C ASP A 502 -3.28 -25.30 15.88
N SER A 503 -3.24 -25.07 14.57
CA SER A 503 -4.39 -24.78 13.71
C SER A 503 -4.94 -26.08 13.10
N CYS A 504 -6.24 -26.14 12.84
CA CYS A 504 -6.82 -27.27 12.13
C CYS A 504 -6.38 -27.26 10.65
N LEU A 505 -6.65 -26.15 9.95
CA LEU A 505 -6.32 -25.93 8.54
C LEU A 505 -5.03 -25.13 8.44
N ASN A 506 -4.04 -25.73 7.78
CA ASN A 506 -2.72 -25.16 7.54
C ASN A 506 -2.09 -25.75 6.27
N ARG A 507 -0.84 -25.34 6.01
CA ARG A 507 -0.07 -25.67 4.82
C ARG A 507 0.10 -27.17 4.61
N GLU A 508 0.12 -27.96 5.68
CA GLU A 508 0.24 -29.41 5.62
C GLU A 508 -1.13 -30.07 5.49
N SER A 509 -2.11 -29.65 6.30
CA SER A 509 -3.41 -30.32 6.39
C SER A 509 -4.31 -30.06 5.18
N TRP A 510 -4.19 -28.88 4.53
CA TRP A 510 -5.03 -28.53 3.39
C TRP A 510 -4.75 -29.39 2.13
N PRO A 511 -3.51 -29.52 1.63
CA PRO A 511 -3.21 -30.43 0.52
C PRO A 511 -3.54 -31.90 0.84
N GLN A 512 -3.37 -32.32 2.09
CA GLN A 512 -3.76 -33.67 2.52
C GLN A 512 -5.27 -33.88 2.42
N ALA A 513 -6.07 -32.91 2.87
CA ALA A 513 -7.53 -32.96 2.78
C ALA A 513 -8.01 -33.02 1.32
N LEU A 514 -7.42 -32.19 0.44
CA LEU A 514 -7.71 -32.18 -1.01
C LEU A 514 -7.41 -33.53 -1.66
N ASN A 515 -6.29 -34.16 -1.29
CA ASN A 515 -5.90 -35.47 -1.81
C ASN A 515 -6.78 -36.60 -1.27
N LYS A 516 -7.23 -36.51 -0.02
CA LYS A 516 -8.06 -37.54 0.63
C LYS A 516 -9.47 -37.58 0.05
N ARG A 517 -10.01 -36.45 -0.41
CA ARG A 517 -11.37 -36.31 -0.97
C ARG A 517 -12.44 -36.95 -0.08
N GLU A 518 -12.43 -36.60 1.21
CA GLU A 518 -13.46 -37.09 2.12
C GLU A 518 -14.85 -36.64 1.64
N PRO A 519 -15.87 -37.51 1.71
CA PRO A 519 -17.24 -37.11 1.40
C PRO A 519 -17.78 -36.19 2.50
N ILE A 520 -18.79 -35.38 2.14
CA ILE A 520 -19.57 -34.61 3.11
C ILE A 520 -20.09 -35.57 4.20
N PRO A 521 -19.90 -35.26 5.49
CA PRO A 521 -20.33 -36.10 6.60
C PRO A 521 -21.81 -36.47 6.53
N THR A 522 -22.15 -37.72 6.86
CA THR A 522 -23.54 -38.18 6.84
C THR A 522 -24.39 -37.37 7.82
N GLY A 523 -25.48 -36.78 7.31
CA GLY A 523 -26.39 -35.95 8.10
C GLY A 523 -26.06 -34.46 8.08
N LEU A 524 -24.93 -34.05 7.48
CA LEU A 524 -24.65 -32.65 7.18
C LEU A 524 -25.21 -32.32 5.79
N ALA A 525 -26.17 -31.42 5.75
CA ALA A 525 -26.83 -30.96 4.54
C ALA A 525 -27.23 -29.48 4.71
N GLY A 526 -27.77 -28.90 3.65
CA GLY A 526 -28.36 -27.58 3.70
C GLY A 526 -28.23 -26.82 2.40
N THR A 527 -28.89 -25.68 2.37
CA THR A 527 -28.86 -24.72 1.27
C THR A 527 -28.02 -23.52 1.67
N LEU A 528 -27.08 -23.15 0.82
CA LEU A 528 -26.15 -22.04 0.99
C LEU A 528 -26.58 -20.86 0.12
N ALA A 529 -26.47 -19.65 0.66
CA ALA A 529 -26.37 -18.45 -0.15
C ALA A 529 -24.88 -18.14 -0.33
N ILE A 530 -24.46 -18.06 -1.58
CA ILE A 530 -23.07 -17.79 -1.95
C ILE A 530 -23.02 -16.60 -2.90
N PHE A 531 -21.94 -15.83 -2.85
CA PHE A 531 -21.60 -14.93 -3.94
C PHE A 531 -20.18 -15.20 -4.41
N ASP A 532 -19.94 -15.04 -5.70
CA ASP A 532 -18.63 -15.31 -6.30
C ASP A 532 -18.31 -14.30 -7.40
N VAL A 533 -17.05 -14.18 -7.76
CA VAL A 533 -16.58 -13.35 -8.88
C VAL A 533 -16.25 -14.28 -10.03
N LEU A 534 -17.10 -14.30 -11.06
CA LEU A 534 -16.98 -15.26 -12.15
C LEU A 534 -16.45 -14.61 -13.45
N PRO A 535 -15.50 -15.26 -14.17
CA PRO A 535 -15.10 -14.85 -15.51
C PRO A 535 -16.29 -14.91 -16.51
N PRO A 536 -16.28 -14.11 -17.61
CA PRO A 536 -15.20 -13.22 -18.06
C PRO A 536 -15.29 -11.80 -17.49
N ASP A 537 -16.44 -11.40 -16.94
CA ASP A 537 -16.72 -10.00 -16.61
C ASP A 537 -16.29 -9.62 -15.17
N TYR A 538 -15.84 -10.58 -14.37
CA TYR A 538 -15.41 -10.43 -12.97
C TYR A 538 -16.39 -9.62 -12.10
N ASN A 539 -17.68 -9.90 -12.27
CA ASN A 539 -18.73 -9.31 -11.45
C ASN A 539 -19.14 -10.23 -10.31
N TYR A 540 -19.59 -9.63 -9.20
CA TYR A 540 -20.20 -10.40 -8.12
C TYR A 540 -21.53 -10.98 -8.58
N GLU A 541 -21.69 -12.29 -8.45
CA GLU A 541 -22.94 -13.00 -8.72
C GLU A 541 -23.46 -13.66 -7.45
N ALA A 542 -24.69 -13.31 -7.06
CA ALA A 542 -25.39 -13.94 -5.95
C ALA A 542 -26.09 -15.22 -6.43
N MET A 543 -25.95 -16.30 -5.65
CA MET A 543 -26.47 -17.62 -5.98
C MET A 543 -26.97 -18.36 -4.75
N VAL A 544 -27.81 -19.36 -5.01
CA VAL A 544 -28.25 -20.35 -4.02
C VAL A 544 -27.87 -21.73 -4.50
N VAL A 545 -27.29 -22.55 -3.62
CA VAL A 545 -26.79 -23.88 -3.97
C VAL A 545 -26.86 -24.82 -2.76
N ASN A 546 -27.10 -26.10 -2.98
CA ASN A 546 -27.01 -27.07 -1.89
C ASN A 546 -25.55 -27.33 -1.50
N LEU A 547 -25.30 -27.76 -0.27
CA LEU A 547 -23.96 -28.06 0.23
C LEU A 547 -23.19 -29.09 -0.63
N ASP A 548 -23.91 -30.00 -1.29
CA ASP A 548 -23.33 -30.99 -2.21
C ASP A 548 -23.09 -30.47 -3.64
N GLY A 549 -23.33 -29.19 -3.88
CA GLY A 549 -23.23 -28.53 -5.19
C GLY A 549 -24.46 -28.71 -6.08
N SER A 550 -25.47 -29.46 -5.64
CA SER A 550 -26.71 -29.65 -6.42
C SER A 550 -27.63 -28.42 -6.34
N ASN A 551 -28.59 -28.35 -7.26
CA ASN A 551 -29.61 -27.28 -7.31
C ASN A 551 -29.05 -25.85 -7.29
N ARG A 552 -27.86 -25.64 -7.89
CA ARG A 552 -27.31 -24.31 -8.10
C ARG A 552 -28.30 -23.46 -8.90
N ARG A 553 -28.55 -22.26 -8.41
CA ARG A 553 -29.43 -21.27 -9.02
C ARG A 553 -28.83 -19.89 -8.88
N ASP A 554 -28.74 -19.20 -10.00
CA ASP A 554 -28.32 -17.81 -10.04
C ASP A 554 -29.49 -16.90 -9.62
N VAL A 555 -29.21 -15.97 -8.71
CA VAL A 555 -30.18 -15.00 -8.19
C VAL A 555 -30.07 -13.69 -8.97
N GLY A 556 -28.85 -13.27 -9.31
CA GLY A 556 -28.57 -12.07 -10.09
C GLY A 556 -27.20 -11.46 -9.75
N PRO A 557 -26.83 -10.35 -10.42
CA PRO A 557 -25.59 -9.63 -10.12
C PRO A 557 -25.69 -8.99 -8.74
N GLY A 558 -24.76 -9.33 -7.84
CA GLY A 558 -24.75 -8.81 -6.49
C GLY A 558 -23.91 -9.61 -5.49
N SER A 559 -23.75 -9.03 -4.31
CA SER A 559 -22.97 -9.57 -3.19
C SER A 559 -23.84 -9.74 -1.95
N SER A 560 -23.25 -10.35 -0.90
CA SER A 560 -23.85 -10.48 0.43
C SER A 560 -25.27 -11.10 0.49
N PRO A 561 -25.58 -12.19 -0.24
CA PRO A 561 -26.92 -12.76 -0.24
C PRO A 561 -27.29 -13.45 1.08
N SER A 562 -28.52 -13.24 1.54
CA SER A 562 -29.06 -13.88 2.73
C SER A 562 -30.41 -14.53 2.43
N LEU A 563 -30.50 -15.83 2.74
CA LEU A 563 -31.73 -16.62 2.56
C LEU A 563 -32.72 -16.33 3.68
N SER A 564 -34.00 -16.21 3.33
CA SER A 564 -35.08 -16.18 4.31
C SER A 564 -35.17 -17.53 5.04
N PRO A 565 -35.59 -17.59 6.31
CA PRO A 565 -35.60 -18.84 7.09
C PRO A 565 -36.44 -19.97 6.50
N ASP A 566 -37.44 -19.65 5.67
CA ASP A 566 -38.28 -20.60 4.94
C ASP A 566 -37.66 -21.08 3.60
N GLY A 567 -36.49 -20.55 3.23
CA GLY A 567 -35.79 -20.84 1.98
C GLY A 567 -36.48 -20.31 0.72
N ALA A 568 -37.51 -19.46 0.85
CA ALA A 568 -38.32 -19.02 -0.28
C ALA A 568 -37.82 -17.74 -0.94
N ARG A 569 -37.02 -16.92 -0.24
CA ARG A 569 -36.57 -15.60 -0.70
C ARG A 569 -35.08 -15.39 -0.40
N VAL A 570 -34.43 -14.56 -1.20
CA VAL A 570 -33.06 -14.10 -0.97
C VAL A 570 -33.05 -12.58 -0.96
N VAL A 571 -32.44 -11.98 0.05
CA VAL A 571 -32.09 -10.56 0.03
C VAL A 571 -30.61 -10.43 -0.31
N TYR A 572 -30.21 -9.48 -1.14
CA TYR A 572 -28.82 -9.29 -1.54
C TYR A 572 -28.58 -7.84 -1.97
N THR A 573 -27.32 -7.45 -2.05
CA THR A 573 -26.92 -6.12 -2.51
C THR A 573 -26.64 -6.21 -4.01
N GLU A 574 -27.42 -5.51 -4.83
CA GLU A 574 -27.14 -5.48 -6.27
C GLU A 574 -25.87 -4.68 -6.52
N VAL A 575 -24.93 -5.25 -7.27
CA VAL A 575 -23.72 -4.57 -7.73
C VAL A 575 -23.89 -4.36 -9.23
N PRO A 576 -24.30 -3.16 -9.70
CA PRO A 576 -24.54 -2.92 -11.11
C PRO A 576 -23.23 -2.94 -11.91
N LEU A 577 -23.32 -3.32 -13.19
CA LEU A 577 -22.19 -3.25 -14.14
C LEU A 577 -21.63 -1.83 -14.33
N SER A 578 -22.43 -0.81 -14.01
CA SER A 578 -22.06 0.60 -14.09
C SER A 578 -22.94 1.41 -13.14
N GLY A 579 -22.33 2.28 -12.34
CA GLY A 579 -23.05 3.09 -11.35
C GLY A 579 -23.22 2.37 -10.01
N PRO A 580 -23.59 3.11 -8.96
CA PRO A 580 -23.67 2.55 -7.62
C PRO A 580 -24.91 1.68 -7.40
N ALA A 581 -24.81 0.74 -6.46
CA ALA A 581 -25.94 -0.04 -5.96
C ALA A 581 -27.12 0.87 -5.57
N ASN A 582 -28.34 0.51 -5.99
CA ASN A 582 -29.56 1.27 -5.69
C ASN A 582 -30.15 0.96 -4.30
N GLY A 583 -29.64 -0.06 -3.62
CA GLY A 583 -30.10 -0.56 -2.33
C GLY A 583 -30.12 -2.09 -2.29
N LEU A 584 -30.97 -2.65 -1.43
CA LEU A 584 -31.09 -4.09 -1.25
C LEU A 584 -32.22 -4.63 -2.14
N TYR A 585 -31.97 -5.75 -2.80
CA TYR A 585 -32.97 -6.44 -3.61
C TYR A 585 -33.45 -7.69 -2.91
N ILE A 586 -34.73 -8.00 -3.09
CA ILE A 586 -35.32 -9.25 -2.66
C ILE A 586 -35.82 -10.03 -3.88
N THR A 587 -35.36 -11.27 -4.00
CA THR A 587 -35.78 -12.21 -5.04
C THR A 587 -36.61 -13.32 -4.42
N ASP A 588 -37.80 -13.54 -4.95
CA ASP A 588 -38.61 -14.72 -4.65
C ASP A 588 -38.10 -15.91 -5.48
N LEU A 589 -37.63 -16.95 -4.80
CA LEU A 589 -37.05 -18.12 -5.44
C LEU A 589 -38.12 -19.01 -6.09
N ILE A 590 -39.41 -18.87 -5.84
CA ILE A 590 -40.39 -19.72 -6.54
C ILE A 590 -40.73 -19.12 -7.91
N SER A 591 -41.01 -17.82 -7.92
CA SER A 591 -41.44 -17.07 -9.10
C SER A 591 -40.28 -16.49 -9.92
N GLY A 592 -39.12 -16.29 -9.31
CA GLY A 592 -37.99 -15.55 -9.90
C GLY A 592 -38.22 -14.04 -9.95
N ASN A 593 -39.24 -13.51 -9.28
CA ASN A 593 -39.50 -12.08 -9.26
C ASN A 593 -38.53 -11.37 -8.31
N THR A 594 -37.88 -10.32 -8.82
CA THR A 594 -36.89 -9.52 -8.10
C THR A 594 -37.38 -8.08 -7.96
N THR A 595 -37.32 -7.54 -6.75
CA THR A 595 -37.76 -6.17 -6.46
C THR A 595 -36.79 -5.48 -5.51
N LEU A 596 -36.59 -4.17 -5.71
CA LEU A 596 -35.91 -3.33 -4.72
C LEU A 596 -36.71 -3.33 -3.41
N LEU A 597 -36.04 -3.59 -2.28
CA LEU A 597 -36.64 -3.56 -0.95
C LEU A 597 -37.00 -2.09 -0.61
N PRO A 598 -38.30 -1.76 -0.44
CA PRO A 598 -38.70 -0.37 -0.26
C PRO A 598 -38.00 0.31 0.93
N GLY A 599 -37.55 1.54 0.72
CA GLY A 599 -36.86 2.36 1.74
C GLY A 599 -35.36 2.10 1.86
N THR A 600 -34.82 1.09 1.17
CA THR A 600 -33.38 0.91 1.04
C THR A 600 -32.83 1.86 -0.04
N VAL A 601 -31.56 2.23 0.12
CA VAL A 601 -30.86 3.22 -0.70
C VAL A 601 -29.43 2.77 -0.97
N ARG A 602 -28.75 3.51 -1.84
CA ARG A 602 -27.31 3.38 -2.07
C ARG A 602 -26.51 3.33 -0.76
N GLY A 603 -25.61 2.35 -0.65
CA GLY A 603 -24.76 2.13 0.52
C GLY A 603 -25.36 1.20 1.58
N ASP A 604 -26.57 0.67 1.34
CA ASP A 604 -27.13 -0.41 2.16
C ASP A 604 -26.54 -1.76 1.74
N ASP A 605 -25.96 -2.49 2.69
CA ASP A 605 -25.32 -3.79 2.47
C ASP A 605 -25.42 -4.71 3.72
N GLY A 606 -25.00 -5.97 3.58
CA GLY A 606 -24.92 -6.93 4.69
C GLY A 606 -26.30 -7.25 5.27
N ALA A 607 -27.28 -7.51 4.40
CA ALA A 607 -28.65 -7.75 4.81
C ALA A 607 -28.80 -9.12 5.50
N LEU A 608 -29.52 -9.15 6.62
CA LEU A 608 -29.67 -10.32 7.49
C LEU A 608 -31.15 -10.51 7.85
N TRP A 609 -31.71 -11.67 7.52
CA TRP A 609 -33.06 -12.05 7.92
C TRP A 609 -33.16 -12.33 9.42
N SER A 610 -34.24 -11.84 10.04
CA SER A 610 -34.61 -12.28 11.38
C SER A 610 -34.97 -13.77 11.40
N PRO A 611 -34.79 -14.49 12.53
CA PRO A 611 -35.06 -15.93 12.60
C PRO A 611 -36.51 -16.32 12.27
N ASP A 612 -37.46 -15.41 12.48
CA ASP A 612 -38.88 -15.57 12.15
C ASP A 612 -39.25 -15.11 10.72
N GLY A 613 -38.29 -14.55 9.97
CA GLY A 613 -38.48 -14.07 8.61
C GLY A 613 -39.34 -12.80 8.48
N SER A 614 -39.63 -12.10 9.59
CA SER A 614 -40.49 -10.91 9.59
C SER A 614 -39.74 -9.61 9.31
N GLN A 615 -38.45 -9.55 9.62
CA GLN A 615 -37.61 -8.37 9.54
C GLN A 615 -36.27 -8.65 8.85
N ILE A 616 -35.65 -7.60 8.33
CA ILE A 616 -34.33 -7.60 7.71
C ILE A 616 -33.51 -6.50 8.37
N ALA A 617 -32.39 -6.88 9.00
CA ALA A 617 -31.38 -5.95 9.49
C ALA A 617 -30.34 -5.71 8.41
N PHE A 618 -29.77 -4.52 8.32
CA PHE A 618 -28.73 -4.21 7.36
C PHE A 618 -27.86 -3.04 7.83
N THR A 619 -26.72 -2.91 7.19
CA THR A 619 -25.76 -1.83 7.43
C THR A 619 -25.98 -0.75 6.37
N ARG A 620 -26.15 0.51 6.79
CA ARG A 620 -26.17 1.67 5.91
C ARG A 620 -24.87 2.44 6.05
N GLY A 621 -24.09 2.46 4.97
CA GLY A 621 -22.87 3.25 4.83
C GLY A 621 -23.13 4.67 4.33
N PRO A 622 -22.06 5.44 4.06
CA PRO A 622 -22.16 6.80 3.54
C PRO A 622 -22.84 6.84 2.15
N SER A 623 -23.45 7.98 1.82
CA SER A 623 -24.18 8.19 0.55
C SER A 623 -23.32 8.09 -0.72
N SER A 624 -22.00 8.02 -0.56
CA SER A 624 -21.04 7.67 -1.62
C SER A 624 -21.21 6.23 -2.10
N GLY A 625 -21.92 5.36 -1.37
CA GLY A 625 -22.26 4.00 -1.79
C GLY A 625 -21.09 3.05 -2.04
N LEU A 626 -19.88 3.45 -1.68
CA LEU A 626 -18.71 2.59 -1.67
C LEU A 626 -18.75 1.78 -0.37
N ILE A 627 -19.05 0.50 -0.50
CA ILE A 627 -18.98 -0.46 0.60
C ILE A 627 -17.52 -0.52 1.08
N GLY A 628 -17.27 -0.23 2.35
CA GLY A 628 -15.92 -0.18 2.94
C GLY A 628 -15.24 1.19 2.91
N ALA A 629 -15.88 2.24 2.38
CA ALA A 629 -15.36 3.60 2.48
C ALA A 629 -15.33 4.11 3.93
N PRO A 630 -14.36 4.99 4.31
CA PRO A 630 -14.35 5.65 5.60
C PRO A 630 -15.64 6.47 5.80
N GLY A 631 -16.28 6.31 6.95
CA GLY A 631 -17.51 7.03 7.28
C GLY A 631 -18.36 6.27 8.30
N PRO A 632 -19.33 6.94 8.94
CA PRO A 632 -20.17 6.27 9.93
C PRO A 632 -21.09 5.25 9.25
N TYR A 633 -20.98 3.99 9.69
CA TYR A 633 -21.91 2.94 9.32
C TYR A 633 -22.93 2.77 10.44
N ASN A 634 -24.19 2.64 10.07
CA ASN A 634 -25.29 2.57 11.01
C ASN A 634 -26.18 1.37 10.71
N ILE A 635 -26.74 0.79 11.76
CA ILE A 635 -27.58 -0.40 11.66
C ILE A 635 -29.01 0.05 11.49
N PHE A 636 -29.67 -0.51 10.48
CA PHE A 636 -31.07 -0.31 10.20
C PHE A 636 -31.80 -1.65 10.26
N VAL A 637 -33.10 -1.58 10.49
CA VAL A 637 -34.00 -2.72 10.34
C VAL A 637 -35.27 -2.28 9.63
N VAL A 638 -35.79 -3.15 8.79
CA VAL A 638 -37.03 -2.96 8.04
C VAL A 638 -37.84 -4.26 8.09
N ASN A 639 -39.15 -4.19 7.95
CA ASN A 639 -39.96 -5.38 7.75
C ASN A 639 -39.65 -5.99 6.38
N ALA A 640 -39.89 -7.29 6.23
CA ALA A 640 -39.66 -8.01 4.97
C ALA A 640 -40.50 -7.49 3.77
N ASP A 641 -41.54 -6.69 4.02
CA ASP A 641 -42.36 -6.03 3.00
C ASP A 641 -41.89 -4.58 2.69
N GLY A 642 -40.80 -4.13 3.32
CA GLY A 642 -40.26 -2.76 3.19
C GLY A 642 -40.90 -1.73 4.13
N SER A 643 -41.88 -2.12 4.96
CA SER A 643 -42.49 -1.21 5.93
C SER A 643 -41.66 -1.08 7.21
N ASN A 644 -41.96 -0.04 8.01
CA ASN A 644 -41.37 0.17 9.34
C ASN A 644 -39.83 0.24 9.37
N LEU A 645 -39.23 0.86 8.34
CA LEU A 645 -37.80 1.15 8.33
C LEU A 645 -37.42 2.03 9.52
N ARG A 646 -36.44 1.60 10.29
CA ARG A 646 -35.92 2.33 11.46
C ARG A 646 -34.41 2.18 11.58
N GLN A 647 -33.79 3.26 12.03
CA GLN A 647 -32.38 3.30 12.40
C GLN A 647 -32.22 2.87 13.86
N LEU A 648 -31.29 1.97 14.15
CA LEU A 648 -31.01 1.46 15.49
C LEU A 648 -29.78 2.08 16.12
N THR A 649 -28.73 2.34 15.33
CA THR A 649 -27.51 3.03 15.79
C THR A 649 -27.34 4.38 15.09
N SER A 650 -26.71 5.33 15.78
CA SER A 650 -26.41 6.67 15.27
C SER A 650 -25.10 7.16 15.87
N GLY A 651 -24.30 7.90 15.13
CA GLY A 651 -23.06 8.49 15.63
C GLY A 651 -21.97 8.51 14.58
N SER A 652 -20.73 8.73 15.03
CA SER A 652 -19.51 8.68 14.21
C SER A 652 -18.93 7.27 14.06
N ASP A 653 -19.41 6.31 14.85
CA ASP A 653 -18.87 4.95 14.89
C ASP A 653 -19.19 4.18 13.60
N THR A 654 -18.28 3.30 13.23
CA THR A 654 -18.46 2.35 12.13
C THR A 654 -19.11 1.09 12.67
N ASN A 655 -20.43 0.96 12.47
CA ASN A 655 -21.20 -0.18 12.94
C ASN A 655 -21.59 -1.12 11.80
N HIS A 656 -21.23 -2.40 11.87
CA HIS A 656 -21.63 -3.41 10.89
C HIS A 656 -22.50 -4.49 11.53
N ALA A 657 -23.71 -4.72 10.97
CA ALA A 657 -24.57 -5.81 11.41
C ALA A 657 -23.94 -7.17 11.06
N LEU A 658 -23.85 -8.08 12.04
CA LEU A 658 -23.19 -9.37 11.89
C LEU A 658 -24.16 -10.54 11.90
N ALA A 659 -25.13 -10.54 12.83
CA ALA A 659 -26.12 -11.60 12.96
C ALA A 659 -27.34 -11.16 13.76
N TRP A 660 -28.48 -11.82 13.55
CA TRP A 660 -29.55 -11.83 14.55
C TRP A 660 -29.20 -12.79 15.68
N MET A 661 -29.44 -12.38 16.92
CA MET A 661 -29.36 -13.31 18.04
C MET A 661 -30.48 -14.35 17.94
N PRO A 662 -30.29 -15.58 18.47
CA PRO A 662 -31.29 -16.64 18.38
C PRO A 662 -32.64 -16.31 19.03
N ASP A 663 -32.67 -15.31 19.92
CA ASP A 663 -33.91 -14.80 20.52
C ASP A 663 -34.79 -13.98 19.56
N GLY A 664 -34.26 -13.57 18.40
CA GLY A 664 -34.96 -12.75 17.40
C GLY A 664 -35.26 -11.31 17.84
N THR A 665 -34.77 -10.89 19.00
CA THR A 665 -35.01 -9.56 19.60
C THR A 665 -33.80 -8.65 19.58
N ARG A 666 -32.61 -9.21 19.36
CA ARG A 666 -31.35 -8.47 19.36
C ARG A 666 -30.54 -8.69 18.07
N ILE A 667 -29.81 -7.66 17.66
CA ILE A 667 -28.85 -7.72 16.55
C ILE A 667 -27.45 -7.62 17.14
N LEU A 668 -26.58 -8.56 16.77
CA LEU A 668 -25.16 -8.54 17.04
C LEU A 668 -24.44 -7.71 15.96
N TYR A 669 -23.54 -6.84 16.37
CA TYR A 669 -22.81 -5.97 15.47
C TYR A 669 -21.40 -5.66 15.98
N SER A 670 -20.49 -5.38 15.05
CA SER A 670 -19.20 -4.77 15.38
C SER A 670 -19.35 -3.25 15.39
N ALA A 671 -18.72 -2.59 16.35
CA ALA A 671 -18.64 -1.14 16.45
C ALA A 671 -17.16 -0.75 16.50
N ALA A 672 -16.70 0.09 15.59
CA ALA A 672 -15.33 0.60 15.57
C ALA A 672 -15.30 2.12 15.70
N ASN A 673 -14.42 2.61 16.57
CA ASN A 673 -14.15 4.04 16.76
C ASN A 673 -12.68 4.24 17.19
N GLN A 674 -12.30 5.47 17.54
CA GLN A 674 -10.92 5.82 17.97
C GLN A 674 -10.44 5.05 19.21
N GLN A 675 -11.34 4.46 20.00
CA GLN A 675 -11.00 3.68 21.20
C GLN A 675 -10.80 2.20 20.90
N GLY A 676 -11.03 1.76 19.65
CA GLY A 676 -10.86 0.39 19.20
C GLY A 676 -12.13 -0.21 18.59
N SER A 677 -12.12 -1.54 18.44
CA SER A 677 -13.24 -2.34 17.92
C SER A 677 -13.93 -3.13 19.03
N PHE A 678 -15.25 -3.11 19.02
CA PHE A 678 -16.10 -3.71 20.04
C PHE A 678 -17.12 -4.64 19.39
N LEU A 679 -17.51 -5.68 20.12
CA LEU A 679 -18.64 -6.54 19.78
C LEU A 679 -19.82 -6.18 20.69
N GLN A 680 -20.94 -5.78 20.10
CA GLN A 680 -22.10 -5.26 20.82
C GLN A 680 -23.39 -5.93 20.33
N ALA A 681 -24.40 -5.96 21.19
CA ALA A 681 -25.75 -6.37 20.83
C ALA A 681 -26.74 -5.24 21.13
N ILE A 682 -27.62 -4.95 20.18
CA ILE A 682 -28.68 -3.94 20.32
C ILE A 682 -30.05 -4.61 20.33
N ASP A 683 -30.86 -4.30 21.34
CA ASP A 683 -32.28 -4.68 21.37
C ASP A 683 -33.03 -3.88 20.32
N VAL A 684 -33.68 -4.61 19.42
CA VAL A 684 -34.30 -4.01 18.26
C VAL A 684 -35.52 -3.18 18.68
N GLN A 685 -36.23 -3.49 19.76
CA GLN A 685 -37.40 -2.71 20.22
C GLN A 685 -37.03 -1.51 21.09
N THR A 686 -36.11 -1.68 22.04
CA THR A 686 -35.80 -0.65 23.04
C THR A 686 -34.62 0.23 22.63
N GLY A 687 -33.76 -0.24 21.71
CA GLY A 687 -32.49 0.40 21.37
C GLY A 687 -31.42 0.23 22.46
N GLU A 688 -31.65 -0.63 23.46
CA GLU A 688 -30.69 -0.88 24.53
C GLU A 688 -29.47 -1.63 23.98
N VAL A 689 -28.27 -1.08 24.22
CA VAL A 689 -26.99 -1.64 23.76
C VAL A 689 -26.29 -2.35 24.91
N THR A 690 -25.84 -3.58 24.66
CA THR A 690 -24.99 -4.37 25.56
C THR A 690 -23.65 -4.63 24.90
N VAL A 691 -22.55 -4.27 25.58
CA VAL A 691 -21.20 -4.64 25.14
C VAL A 691 -20.91 -6.09 25.54
N LEU A 692 -20.52 -6.91 24.57
CA LEU A 692 -20.25 -8.34 24.76
C LEU A 692 -18.75 -8.63 24.84
N SER A 693 -17.95 -7.95 24.02
CA SER A 693 -16.48 -8.09 24.04
C SER A 693 -15.79 -6.82 23.54
N ASN A 694 -14.57 -6.60 24.01
CA ASN A 694 -13.69 -5.48 23.62
C ASN A 694 -12.49 -5.94 22.76
N SER A 695 -12.41 -7.22 22.40
CA SER A 695 -11.19 -7.82 21.84
C SER A 695 -11.45 -8.74 20.64
N VAL A 696 -12.70 -8.89 20.22
CA VAL A 696 -13.07 -9.76 19.09
C VAL A 696 -13.68 -8.88 18.00
N PRO A 697 -12.95 -8.64 16.89
CA PRO A 697 -13.54 -8.02 15.72
C PRO A 697 -14.60 -8.97 15.15
N GLY A 698 -15.69 -8.41 14.61
CA GLY A 698 -16.89 -9.15 14.21
C GLY A 698 -16.68 -10.37 13.30
N GLY A 699 -17.64 -11.29 13.33
CA GLY A 699 -17.70 -12.51 12.51
C GLY A 699 -19.08 -13.17 12.56
N ALA A 700 -19.17 -14.50 12.42
CA ALA A 700 -20.44 -15.23 12.49
C ALA A 700 -20.74 -15.84 13.86
N LEU A 701 -21.98 -15.68 14.30
CA LEU A 701 -22.51 -16.27 15.53
C LEU A 701 -22.93 -17.73 15.29
N SER A 702 -22.58 -18.60 16.23
CA SER A 702 -23.08 -19.99 16.24
C SER A 702 -24.60 -20.04 16.44
N PRO A 703 -25.30 -21.09 15.94
CA PRO A 703 -26.76 -21.15 16.00
C PRO A 703 -27.36 -21.08 17.42
N ASP A 704 -26.61 -21.49 18.44
CA ASP A 704 -27.04 -21.42 19.84
C ASP A 704 -26.69 -20.08 20.52
N GLY A 705 -25.99 -19.18 19.81
CA GLY A 705 -25.62 -17.85 20.28
C GLY A 705 -24.48 -17.82 21.29
N LYS A 706 -23.75 -18.92 21.51
CA LYS A 706 -22.73 -19.00 22.58
C LYS A 706 -21.30 -18.79 22.09
N ARG A 707 -21.02 -19.19 20.85
CA ARG A 707 -19.71 -19.06 20.21
C ARG A 707 -19.76 -18.15 18.99
N MET A 708 -18.63 -17.56 18.66
CA MET A 708 -18.41 -16.76 17.46
C MET A 708 -17.23 -17.32 16.67
N ALA A 709 -17.37 -17.36 15.35
CA ALA A 709 -16.26 -17.58 14.43
C ALA A 709 -15.89 -16.24 13.81
N PHE A 710 -14.62 -15.87 13.76
CA PHE A 710 -14.19 -14.56 13.30
C PHE A 710 -12.79 -14.63 12.69
N THR A 711 -12.48 -13.65 11.85
CA THR A 711 -11.14 -13.47 11.30
C THR A 711 -10.39 -12.45 12.13
N GLU A 712 -9.15 -12.76 12.47
CA GLU A 712 -8.25 -11.83 13.15
C GLU A 712 -6.96 -11.74 12.36
N MET A 713 -6.44 -10.52 12.23
CA MET A 713 -5.14 -10.30 11.63
C MET A 713 -4.07 -10.96 12.51
N LEU A 714 -3.40 -11.94 11.94
CA LEU A 714 -2.19 -12.56 12.45
C LEU A 714 -0.99 -11.72 11.98
N PRO A 715 0.21 -11.92 12.56
CA PRO A 715 1.42 -11.31 12.04
C PRO A 715 1.58 -11.53 10.52
N LEU A 716 2.17 -10.55 9.82
CA LEU A 716 2.37 -10.51 8.36
C LEU A 716 1.08 -10.39 7.52
N ASP A 717 0.09 -9.63 8.00
CA ASP A 717 -1.15 -9.34 7.27
C ASP A 717 -1.95 -10.57 6.80
N LYS A 718 -1.72 -11.71 7.46
CA LYS A 718 -2.51 -12.92 7.27
C LYS A 718 -3.76 -12.84 8.12
N TYR A 719 -4.86 -13.40 7.63
CA TYR A 719 -6.07 -13.55 8.43
C TYR A 719 -6.20 -14.97 8.95
N GLY A 720 -6.15 -15.11 10.27
CA GLY A 720 -6.45 -16.37 10.96
C GLY A 720 -7.95 -16.51 11.18
N LEU A 721 -8.47 -17.72 11.02
CA LEU A 721 -9.85 -18.04 11.38
C LEU A 721 -9.90 -18.59 12.80
N TRP A 722 -10.62 -17.91 13.67
CA TRP A 722 -10.76 -18.24 15.08
C TRP A 722 -12.19 -18.63 15.43
N VAL A 723 -12.33 -19.44 16.47
CA VAL A 723 -13.58 -19.62 17.21
C VAL A 723 -13.35 -19.27 18.67
N ALA A 724 -14.28 -18.55 19.28
CA ALA A 724 -14.27 -18.24 20.71
C ALA A 724 -15.70 -18.27 21.28
N ASP A 725 -15.83 -18.24 22.59
CA ASP A 725 -17.09 -17.86 23.23
C ASP A 725 -17.38 -16.37 22.96
N VAL A 726 -18.65 -15.98 23.01
CA VAL A 726 -19.07 -14.60 22.68
C VAL A 726 -18.47 -13.53 23.61
N ASP A 727 -18.03 -13.92 24.81
CA ASP A 727 -17.28 -13.04 25.72
C ASP A 727 -15.78 -12.92 25.36
N GLY A 728 -15.33 -13.61 24.32
CA GLY A 728 -13.95 -13.65 23.85
C GLY A 728 -13.07 -14.73 24.50
N SER A 729 -13.61 -15.51 25.45
CA SER A 729 -12.88 -16.61 26.08
C SER A 729 -12.84 -17.88 25.21
N ASN A 730 -12.07 -18.90 25.62
CA ASN A 730 -12.00 -20.20 24.94
C ASN A 730 -11.63 -20.12 23.44
N ARG A 731 -10.71 -19.21 23.09
CA ARG A 731 -10.21 -19.04 21.72
C ARG A 731 -9.54 -20.32 21.21
N LYS A 732 -9.91 -20.73 19.99
CA LYS A 732 -9.31 -21.81 19.22
C LYS A 732 -9.03 -21.33 17.80
N LEU A 733 -7.78 -21.49 17.34
CA LEU A 733 -7.40 -21.23 15.96
C LEU A 733 -7.88 -22.39 15.07
N LEU A 734 -8.80 -22.13 14.15
CA LEU A 734 -9.22 -23.11 13.16
C LEU A 734 -8.31 -23.09 11.94
N ALA A 735 -7.79 -21.94 11.54
CA ALA A 735 -6.86 -21.83 10.43
C ALA A 735 -5.88 -20.67 10.59
N ASP A 736 -4.64 -20.87 10.19
CA ASP A 736 -3.53 -19.93 10.38
C ASP A 736 -3.26 -18.98 9.19
N GLY A 737 -4.11 -19.04 8.17
CA GLY A 737 -3.96 -18.20 6.97
C GLY A 737 -2.85 -18.67 6.02
N ASP A 738 -2.36 -19.89 6.14
CA ASP A 738 -1.51 -20.55 5.14
C ASP A 738 -2.09 -21.93 4.78
N PRO A 739 -2.84 -22.09 3.67
CA PRO A 739 -3.11 -21.10 2.62
C PRO A 739 -4.05 -19.97 3.05
N TYR A 740 -4.05 -18.88 2.29
CA TYR A 740 -4.89 -17.71 2.55
C TYR A 740 -6.36 -18.07 2.67
N ILE A 741 -7.01 -17.55 3.71
CA ILE A 741 -8.45 -17.58 3.86
C ILE A 741 -8.99 -16.21 3.50
N VAL A 742 -9.97 -16.20 2.60
CA VAL A 742 -10.61 -15.00 2.08
C VAL A 742 -12.11 -15.15 2.32
N THR A 743 -12.58 -14.89 3.54
CA THR A 743 -13.97 -15.25 3.88
C THR A 743 -14.53 -14.46 5.05
N ILE A 744 -15.86 -14.39 5.12
CA ILE A 744 -16.59 -14.22 6.37
C ILE A 744 -17.03 -15.64 6.77
N PRO A 745 -16.54 -16.19 7.90
CA PRO A 745 -16.83 -17.58 8.24
C PRO A 745 -18.32 -17.77 8.50
N MET A 746 -18.88 -18.93 8.20
CA MET A 746 -20.28 -19.24 8.51
C MET A 746 -20.42 -20.56 9.26
N TRP A 747 -21.32 -20.61 10.23
CA TRP A 747 -21.59 -21.83 11.00
C TRP A 747 -22.57 -22.75 10.28
N SER A 748 -22.37 -24.06 10.44
CA SER A 748 -23.40 -25.04 10.13
C SER A 748 -24.61 -24.88 11.05
N PRO A 749 -25.83 -25.22 10.59
CA PRO A 749 -27.03 -25.17 11.43
C PRO A 749 -26.96 -26.03 12.70
N ASP A 750 -26.13 -27.08 12.71
CA ASP A 750 -25.90 -27.92 13.88
C ASP A 750 -24.83 -27.37 14.84
N GLY A 751 -24.16 -26.26 14.48
CA GLY A 751 -23.15 -25.58 15.27
C GLY A 751 -21.84 -26.33 15.44
N LYS A 752 -21.54 -27.34 14.60
CA LYS A 752 -20.34 -28.18 14.71
C LYS A 752 -19.27 -27.89 13.66
N TRP A 753 -19.65 -27.22 12.59
CA TRP A 753 -18.78 -26.93 11.45
C TRP A 753 -18.75 -25.44 11.19
N VAL A 754 -17.60 -24.97 10.71
CA VAL A 754 -17.45 -23.66 10.11
C VAL A 754 -17.07 -23.86 8.65
N ILE A 755 -17.76 -23.16 7.74
CA ILE A 755 -17.39 -23.10 6.33
C ILE A 755 -16.60 -21.81 6.07
N ALA A 756 -15.53 -21.96 5.30
CA ALA A 756 -14.59 -20.88 4.96
C ALA A 756 -14.10 -21.02 3.52
N SER A 757 -13.78 -19.91 2.87
CA SER A 757 -13.22 -19.89 1.52
C SER A 757 -11.70 -19.85 1.57
N VAL A 758 -11.06 -20.86 0.97
CA VAL A 758 -9.61 -21.03 0.95
C VAL A 758 -9.10 -20.70 -0.45
N GLN A 759 -8.20 -19.74 -0.58
CA GLN A 759 -7.63 -19.39 -1.88
C GLN A 759 -6.66 -20.48 -2.37
N ASP A 760 -6.73 -20.84 -3.65
CA ASP A 760 -5.75 -21.77 -4.24
C ASP A 760 -4.34 -21.12 -4.13
N PRO A 761 -3.37 -21.77 -3.46
CA PRO A 761 -2.03 -21.22 -3.31
C PRO A 761 -1.20 -21.26 -4.60
N ASP A 762 -1.68 -21.90 -5.69
CA ASP A 762 -1.01 -21.94 -6.99
C ASP A 762 -1.27 -20.66 -7.80
N PRO A 763 -0.28 -19.75 -7.93
CA PRO A 763 -0.46 -18.49 -8.63
C PRO A 763 -0.51 -18.61 -10.15
N SER A 764 -0.20 -19.80 -10.70
CA SER A 764 -0.31 -20.04 -12.14
C SER A 764 -1.75 -20.25 -12.60
N LYS A 765 -2.67 -20.40 -11.65
CA LYS A 765 -4.10 -20.52 -11.91
C LYS A 765 -4.80 -19.19 -11.67
N GLU A 766 -5.93 -19.01 -12.33
CA GLU A 766 -6.82 -17.88 -12.01
C GLU A 766 -7.15 -17.90 -10.52
N PRO A 767 -7.10 -16.74 -9.85
CA PRO A 767 -7.42 -16.63 -8.43
C PRO A 767 -8.84 -17.15 -8.19
N SER A 768 -8.90 -18.34 -7.59
CA SER A 768 -10.14 -19.04 -7.28
C SER A 768 -10.10 -19.52 -5.84
N THR A 769 -11.27 -19.61 -5.23
CA THR A 769 -11.42 -20.07 -3.85
C THR A 769 -12.06 -21.44 -3.84
N THR A 770 -11.65 -22.31 -2.92
CA THR A 770 -12.32 -23.57 -2.65
C THR A 770 -12.97 -23.49 -1.28
N LEU A 771 -14.25 -23.81 -1.17
CA LEU A 771 -14.90 -23.87 0.14
C LEU A 771 -14.36 -25.05 0.96
N ALA A 772 -14.11 -24.81 2.24
CA ALA A 772 -13.63 -25.78 3.21
C ALA A 772 -14.59 -25.86 4.40
N LEU A 773 -15.06 -27.06 4.72
CA LEU A 773 -15.74 -27.35 5.97
C LEU A 773 -14.70 -27.75 7.02
N ILE A 774 -14.67 -27.05 8.15
CA ILE A 774 -13.76 -27.31 9.26
C ILE A 774 -14.59 -27.67 10.50
N GLN A 775 -14.41 -28.87 11.02
CA GLN A 775 -15.08 -29.36 12.22
C GLN A 775 -14.40 -28.75 13.46
N VAL A 776 -15.18 -28.04 14.27
CA VAL A 776 -14.64 -27.15 15.32
C VAL A 776 -13.92 -27.90 16.45
N ASP A 777 -14.32 -29.13 16.77
CA ASP A 777 -13.78 -29.91 17.89
C ASP A 777 -12.67 -30.88 17.46
N THR A 778 -12.85 -31.57 16.33
CA THR A 778 -12.00 -32.66 15.83
C THR A 778 -10.97 -32.21 14.80
N CYS A 779 -11.05 -30.98 14.29
CA CYS A 779 -10.23 -30.48 13.19
C CYS A 779 -10.35 -31.30 11.90
N GLN A 780 -11.47 -32.00 11.68
CA GLN A 780 -11.74 -32.64 10.40
C GLN A 780 -11.96 -31.57 9.32
N ILE A 781 -11.26 -31.68 8.19
CA ILE A 781 -11.36 -30.76 7.06
C ILE A 781 -11.96 -31.49 5.86
N VAL A 782 -13.02 -30.95 5.29
CA VAL A 782 -13.68 -31.47 4.09
C VAL A 782 -13.71 -30.37 3.01
N PRO A 783 -12.83 -30.44 2.00
CA PRO A 783 -12.86 -29.53 0.85
C PRO A 783 -14.07 -29.78 -0.05
N LEU A 784 -14.64 -28.71 -0.60
CA LEU A 784 -15.72 -28.73 -1.57
C LEU A 784 -15.21 -28.22 -2.93
N PRO A 785 -14.50 -29.04 -3.73
CA PRO A 785 -13.73 -28.58 -4.89
C PRO A 785 -14.55 -28.04 -6.06
N ASN A 786 -15.87 -28.24 -6.05
CA ASN A 786 -16.78 -27.72 -7.08
C ASN A 786 -17.58 -26.50 -6.58
N MET A 787 -17.19 -25.95 -5.42
CA MET A 787 -17.85 -24.83 -4.76
C MET A 787 -16.83 -23.74 -4.51
N HIS A 788 -17.15 -22.55 -5.00
CA HIS A 788 -16.28 -21.38 -5.01
C HIS A 788 -17.04 -20.18 -4.45
N GLY A 789 -16.33 -19.09 -4.17
CA GLY A 789 -16.88 -17.84 -3.65
C GLY A 789 -16.98 -17.79 -2.14
N TYR A 790 -17.94 -17.00 -1.66
CA TYR A 790 -18.09 -16.58 -0.26
C TYR A 790 -19.47 -16.98 0.25
N VAL A 791 -19.53 -17.68 1.37
CA VAL A 791 -20.79 -18.11 2.00
C VAL A 791 -21.28 -17.05 2.95
N THR A 792 -22.54 -16.67 2.83
CA THR A 792 -23.16 -15.60 3.65
C THR A 792 -24.45 -16.05 4.34
N SER A 793 -24.99 -17.22 3.96
CA SER A 793 -26.09 -17.87 4.66
C SER A 793 -26.01 -19.39 4.50
N TRP A 794 -26.40 -20.14 5.53
CA TRP A 794 -26.54 -21.60 5.50
C TRP A 794 -27.79 -22.01 6.27
N LEU A 795 -28.77 -22.56 5.56
CA LEU A 795 -30.02 -23.09 6.12
C LEU A 795 -30.08 -24.64 6.03
N PRO A 796 -30.81 -25.31 6.95
CA PRO A 796 -30.94 -26.78 7.01
C PRO A 796 -31.50 -27.45 5.76
#